data_AF-A0A9E4J419-F1
#
_entry.id   AF-A0A9E4J419-F1
#
_cell.length_a   1.000
_cell.length_b   1.000
_cell.length_c   1.000
_cell.angle_alpha   90.00
_cell.angle_beta   90.00
_cell.angle_gamma   90.00
#
_symmetry.space_group_name_H-M   'P 1'
#
loop_
_entity.id
_entity.type
_entity.pdbx_description
1 polymer ?
#
loop_
_entity_poly.entity_id
_entity_poly.type
_entity_poly.pdbx_seq_one_letter_code
_entity_poly.pdbx_strand_id
1 'polypeptide(L)'
;MRIPPSIQHSLASGDIDAVEAEWLAAVDGEIAVETFLAITNGLVRLDEGERVGTLLELLDDQLQDRGQWAERLDLIRGAGSRYLRSGQVYETVLDTLHELYRDRESDLSELLHELGLDRGRQETVKLWDKVDRLRNLLAFQRGDIVEMTGRGVGRIAEVNMPLQTFKVDLEKANGVAVGFRAAGKMLTLLPPEHVLRRKLEEPEELAAMKPPELLERTLKSYDRPLTGAEVRAIVVGIIPARRWSSWWTSARKQAQVLSSGGSRQTYRWVEATDAESSLWQEFEQAAPRARIGLLRRAANQSQELRDRMAAFLDDLGQGLARGQPALAFEIRCALERFGAEPTWPAEELLASLKDPLDFFASIDPRGPREQAYRVLPDCRSDWRDVLEKRFLLETDTKAIGTIAELIDEELLRRCAARAQVQPHRTPAAFTWLAEGAATDPALRDGRQNRLLNLLIQALRNEAFAPFRLRLKALFDSGGTVPKLLPELTLEEARQAEVSIRHAALEDYRREPLLTALHLKFPDLLADQDDDDDLYALPASIAAKRERLRELVEQELPANRKAIEEARALGDLRENFEYKSARQRHEYLTSLATELQQDLQRSTPIDLAAAACDKLRIGNQAILESESGEQRTLAILGPWESAPERGIISYESDLALKLLGSEPGAEVEMNGETFTLQAIETLASASPAPE
;
A
#
# COMPACT_ATOMS: atom_id res chain seq x y z
N MET A 1 21.46 30.75 -11.80
CA MET A 1 22.34 29.95 -12.70
C MET A 1 23.74 29.86 -12.10
N ARG A 2 24.62 28.97 -12.61
CA ARG A 2 25.97 28.69 -12.07
C ARG A 2 27.04 29.32 -12.96
N ILE A 3 28.11 29.86 -12.35
CA ILE A 3 29.36 30.25 -13.04
C ILE A 3 29.79 29.08 -13.95
N PRO A 4 30.16 29.31 -15.22
CA PRO A 4 30.64 28.27 -16.11
C PRO A 4 31.74 27.40 -15.47
N PRO A 5 31.74 26.08 -15.67
CA PRO A 5 32.71 25.18 -15.04
C PRO A 5 34.17 25.51 -15.37
N SER A 6 34.44 26.07 -16.56
CA SER A 6 35.76 26.54 -16.97
C SER A 6 36.23 27.69 -16.08
N ILE A 7 35.40 28.72 -15.91
CA ILE A 7 35.70 29.88 -15.07
C ILE A 7 35.79 29.49 -13.60
N GLN A 8 35.00 28.52 -13.12
CA GLN A 8 35.14 27.99 -11.75
C GLN A 8 36.50 27.30 -11.55
N HIS A 9 36.98 26.58 -12.55
CA HIS A 9 38.28 25.93 -12.51
C HIS A 9 39.42 26.97 -12.50
N SER A 10 39.35 27.97 -13.38
CA SER A 10 40.33 29.06 -13.49
C SER A 10 40.39 29.92 -12.22
N LEU A 11 39.24 30.20 -11.59
CA LEU A 11 39.17 30.87 -10.28
C LEU A 11 39.73 30.01 -9.14
N ALA A 12 39.59 28.69 -9.20
CA ALA A 12 40.10 27.77 -8.18
C ALA A 12 41.61 27.50 -8.32
N SER A 13 42.15 27.57 -9.54
CA SER A 13 43.59 27.47 -9.82
C SER A 13 44.35 28.77 -9.59
N GLY A 14 43.65 29.90 -9.44
CA GLY A 14 44.25 31.23 -9.29
C GLY A 14 44.83 31.78 -10.60
N ASP A 15 44.41 31.25 -11.74
CA ASP A 15 44.85 31.68 -13.07
C ASP A 15 44.03 32.89 -13.55
N ILE A 16 44.46 34.08 -13.14
CA ILE A 16 43.72 35.34 -13.34
C ILE A 16 43.67 35.73 -14.83
N ASP A 17 44.72 35.46 -15.59
CA ASP A 17 44.78 35.80 -17.03
C ASP A 17 43.83 34.92 -17.85
N ALA A 18 43.65 33.64 -17.46
CA ALA A 18 42.64 32.77 -18.04
C ALA A 18 41.22 33.25 -17.75
N VAL A 19 40.95 33.72 -16.51
CA VAL A 19 39.64 34.29 -16.14
C VAL A 19 39.35 35.55 -16.95
N GLU A 20 40.36 36.39 -17.19
CA GLU A 20 40.22 37.62 -18.00
C GLU A 20 39.96 37.31 -19.48
N ALA A 21 40.67 36.33 -20.07
CA ALA A 21 40.41 35.91 -21.44
C ALA A 21 39.00 35.33 -21.62
N GLU A 22 38.55 34.51 -20.66
CA GLU A 22 37.18 33.98 -20.65
C GLU A 22 36.13 35.09 -20.42
N TRP A 23 36.44 36.11 -19.62
CA TRP A 23 35.59 37.29 -19.42
C TRP A 23 35.42 38.05 -20.74
N LEU A 24 36.51 38.41 -21.42
CA LEU A 24 36.48 39.16 -22.68
C LEU A 24 35.71 38.38 -23.77
N ALA A 25 35.94 37.07 -23.87
CA ALA A 25 35.18 36.22 -24.79
C ALA A 25 33.68 36.16 -24.46
N ALA A 26 33.32 36.20 -23.18
CA ALA A 26 31.92 36.21 -22.74
C ALA A 26 31.25 37.58 -22.96
N VAL A 27 32.00 38.68 -22.85
CA VAL A 27 31.51 40.05 -23.11
C VAL A 27 31.10 40.22 -24.57
N ASP A 28 31.85 39.61 -25.49
CA ASP A 28 31.52 39.63 -26.93
C ASP A 28 30.24 38.83 -27.26
N GLY A 29 29.86 37.86 -26.43
CA GLY A 29 28.69 37.00 -26.58
C GLY A 29 27.39 37.52 -25.95
N GLU A 30 26.54 36.61 -25.46
CA GLU A 30 25.31 36.94 -24.73
C GLU A 30 25.65 37.35 -23.28
N ILE A 31 25.33 38.59 -22.91
CA ILE A 31 25.76 39.17 -21.64
C ILE A 31 24.79 38.79 -20.51
N ALA A 32 25.21 37.86 -19.66
CA ALA A 32 24.51 37.51 -18.43
C ALA A 32 25.16 38.18 -17.21
N VAL A 33 24.69 39.37 -16.83
CA VAL A 33 25.28 40.21 -15.76
C VAL A 33 25.48 39.48 -14.43
N GLU A 34 24.57 38.58 -14.04
CA GLU A 34 24.72 37.78 -12.81
C GLU A 34 26.00 36.92 -12.82
N THR A 35 26.38 36.38 -13.98
CA THR A 35 27.59 35.58 -14.16
C THR A 35 28.82 36.45 -13.97
N PHE A 36 28.85 37.63 -14.57
CA PHE A 36 29.93 38.60 -14.44
C PHE A 36 30.08 39.08 -12.98
N LEU A 37 28.98 39.41 -12.29
CA LEU A 37 29.01 39.75 -10.86
C LEU A 37 29.54 38.61 -9.98
N ALA A 38 29.24 37.35 -10.33
CA ALA A 38 29.77 36.20 -9.62
C ALA A 38 31.29 36.04 -9.82
N ILE A 39 31.77 36.28 -11.04
CA ILE A 39 33.21 36.27 -11.36
C ILE A 39 33.93 37.41 -10.66
N THR A 40 33.37 38.62 -10.66
CA THR A 40 33.86 39.79 -9.91
C THR A 40 34.05 39.46 -8.43
N ASN A 41 33.06 38.81 -7.79
CA ASN A 41 33.19 38.39 -6.39
C ASN A 41 34.30 37.37 -6.16
N GLY A 42 34.60 36.52 -7.16
CA GLY A 42 35.73 35.60 -7.15
C GLY A 42 37.08 36.33 -7.21
N LEU A 43 37.22 37.26 -8.15
CA LEU A 43 38.45 38.05 -8.36
C LEU A 43 38.75 38.98 -7.17
N VAL A 44 37.73 39.59 -6.55
CA VAL A 44 37.91 40.41 -5.33
C VAL A 44 38.45 39.57 -4.16
N ARG A 45 38.10 38.28 -4.07
CA ARG A 45 38.65 37.39 -3.03
C ARG A 45 40.13 37.04 -3.25
N LEU A 46 40.64 37.26 -4.46
CA LEU A 46 42.03 37.05 -4.86
C LEU A 46 42.85 38.37 -4.82
N ASP A 47 42.31 39.44 -4.23
CA ASP A 47 42.94 40.77 -4.07
C ASP A 47 43.14 41.58 -5.36
N GLU A 48 42.48 41.19 -6.47
CA GLU A 48 42.57 41.88 -7.78
C GLU A 48 41.56 43.04 -7.93
N GLY A 49 41.53 43.95 -6.96
CA GLY A 49 40.53 45.03 -6.89
C GLY A 49 40.60 46.06 -8.02
N GLU A 50 41.80 46.48 -8.43
CA GLU A 50 41.98 47.46 -9.52
C GLU A 50 41.59 46.88 -10.88
N ARG A 51 41.97 45.64 -11.16
CA ARG A 51 41.65 44.93 -12.41
C ARG A 51 40.15 44.70 -12.58
N VAL A 52 39.46 44.37 -11.48
CA VAL A 52 38.01 44.26 -11.44
C VAL A 52 37.33 45.57 -11.85
N GLY A 53 37.87 46.72 -11.45
CA GLY A 53 37.36 48.03 -11.86
C GLY A 53 37.35 48.18 -13.38
N THR A 54 38.49 47.95 -14.03
CA THR A 54 38.66 48.06 -15.49
C THR A 54 37.75 47.09 -16.26
N LEU A 55 37.61 45.85 -15.80
CA LEU A 55 36.74 44.86 -16.45
C LEU A 55 35.25 45.21 -16.33
N LEU A 56 34.86 45.83 -15.23
CA LEU A 56 33.50 46.33 -15.03
C LEU A 56 33.21 47.59 -15.85
N GLU A 57 34.19 48.50 -16.00
CA GLU A 57 34.07 49.65 -16.91
C GLU A 57 33.86 49.19 -18.35
N LEU A 58 34.67 48.23 -18.82
CA LEU A 58 34.51 47.66 -20.17
C LEU A 58 33.13 47.02 -20.38
N LEU A 59 32.63 46.29 -19.36
CA LEU A 59 31.30 45.69 -19.41
C LEU A 59 30.19 46.76 -19.41
N ASP A 60 30.33 47.84 -18.64
CA ASP A 60 29.37 48.96 -18.63
C ASP A 60 29.32 49.65 -20.00
N ASP A 61 30.47 49.91 -20.62
CA ASP A 61 30.56 50.50 -21.97
C ASP A 61 29.90 49.60 -23.02
N GLN A 62 30.14 48.28 -22.98
CA GLN A 62 29.51 47.33 -23.90
C GLN A 62 27.99 47.25 -23.73
N LEU A 63 27.48 47.33 -22.48
CA LEU A 63 26.04 47.37 -22.23
C LEU A 63 25.41 48.66 -22.76
N GLN A 64 26.11 49.80 -22.67
CA GLN A 64 25.68 51.06 -23.27
C GLN A 64 25.62 50.99 -24.80
N ASP A 65 26.70 50.52 -25.44
CA ASP A 65 26.80 50.41 -26.90
C ASP A 65 25.71 49.51 -27.50
N ARG A 66 25.33 48.46 -26.76
CA ARG A 66 24.27 47.51 -27.16
C ARG A 66 22.85 47.96 -26.75
N GLY A 67 22.72 49.08 -26.04
CA GLY A 67 21.43 49.57 -25.53
C GLY A 67 20.77 48.66 -24.49
N GLN A 68 21.57 47.82 -23.79
CA GLN A 68 21.10 46.88 -22.76
C GLN A 68 20.99 47.58 -21.41
N TRP A 69 20.07 48.55 -21.32
CA TRP A 69 19.95 49.45 -20.18
C TRP A 69 19.44 48.77 -18.89
N ALA A 70 18.65 47.69 -19.01
CA ALA A 70 18.14 46.96 -17.86
C ALA A 70 19.26 46.18 -17.15
N GLU A 71 20.06 45.49 -17.96
CA GLU A 71 21.26 44.76 -17.57
C GLU A 71 22.31 45.72 -16.99
N ARG A 72 22.49 46.89 -17.60
CA ARG A 72 23.35 47.96 -17.06
C ARG A 72 22.93 48.43 -15.68
N LEU A 73 21.63 48.61 -15.45
CA LEU A 73 21.11 49.00 -14.14
C LEU A 73 21.40 47.93 -13.06
N ASP A 74 21.29 46.65 -13.42
CA ASP A 74 21.62 45.53 -12.53
C ASP A 74 23.14 45.43 -12.26
N LEU A 75 23.98 45.77 -13.25
CA LEU A 75 25.43 45.89 -13.08
C LEU A 75 25.79 47.00 -12.08
N ILE A 76 25.23 48.20 -12.25
CA ILE A 76 25.45 49.35 -11.35
C ILE A 76 24.97 49.00 -9.93
N ARG A 77 23.88 48.23 -9.79
CA ARG A 77 23.40 47.76 -8.49
C ARG A 77 24.38 46.81 -7.79
N GLY A 78 24.91 45.84 -8.53
CA GLY A 78 25.77 44.80 -7.98
C GLY A 78 27.21 45.27 -7.73
N ALA A 79 27.73 46.12 -8.61
CA ALA A 79 29.15 46.48 -8.63
C ALA A 79 29.45 47.97 -8.86
N GLY A 80 28.44 48.84 -8.97
CA GLY A 80 28.63 50.28 -9.26
C GLY A 80 29.60 50.98 -8.31
N SER A 81 29.64 50.62 -7.02
CA SER A 81 30.59 51.22 -6.06
C SER A 81 32.06 50.84 -6.29
N ARG A 82 32.34 49.89 -7.19
CA ARG A 82 33.69 49.38 -7.48
C ARG A 82 34.33 50.03 -8.70
N TYR A 83 33.52 50.51 -9.64
CA TYR A 83 34.01 51.13 -10.88
C TYR A 83 33.52 52.59 -11.06
N LEU A 84 32.45 53.00 -10.37
CA LEU A 84 31.99 54.40 -10.38
C LEU A 84 32.44 55.13 -9.11
N ARG A 85 32.74 56.42 -9.24
CA ARG A 85 33.00 57.29 -8.09
C ARG A 85 31.73 57.43 -7.24
N SER A 86 31.86 57.54 -5.93
CA SER A 86 30.73 57.59 -4.98
C SER A 86 29.67 58.66 -5.29
N GLY A 87 30.05 59.74 -5.97
CA GLY A 87 29.14 60.79 -6.44
C GLY A 87 28.51 60.54 -7.82
N GLN A 88 29.06 59.64 -8.63
CA GLN A 88 28.60 59.38 -10.01
C GLN A 88 27.49 58.34 -10.08
N VAL A 89 27.45 57.38 -9.14
CA VAL A 89 26.45 56.29 -9.11
C VAL A 89 25.02 56.82 -9.27
N TYR A 90 24.68 57.92 -8.60
CA TYR A 90 23.33 58.50 -8.66
C TYR A 90 22.96 59.04 -10.06
N GLU A 91 23.88 59.80 -10.67
CA GLU A 91 23.68 60.38 -11.99
C GLU A 91 23.63 59.27 -13.05
N THR A 92 24.55 58.32 -12.99
CA THR A 92 24.58 57.16 -13.90
C THR A 92 23.30 56.32 -13.80
N VAL A 93 22.74 56.14 -12.59
CA VAL A 93 21.46 55.44 -12.42
C VAL A 93 20.31 56.21 -13.05
N LEU A 94 20.24 57.54 -12.88
CA LEU A 94 19.20 58.36 -13.49
C LEU A 94 19.30 58.38 -15.01
N ASP A 95 20.51 58.55 -15.56
CA ASP A 95 20.75 58.50 -17.00
C ASP A 95 20.35 57.15 -17.57
N THR A 96 20.71 56.05 -16.89
CA THR A 96 20.32 54.70 -17.29
C THR A 96 18.81 54.49 -17.24
N LEU A 97 18.10 55.07 -16.25
CA LEU A 97 16.65 55.00 -16.17
C LEU A 97 15.94 55.81 -17.25
N HIS A 98 16.47 57.00 -17.59
CA HIS A 98 15.98 57.80 -18.70
C HIS A 98 16.14 57.07 -20.04
N GLU A 99 17.28 56.40 -20.23
CA GLU A 99 17.55 55.61 -21.42
C GLU A 99 16.71 54.32 -21.50
N LEU A 100 16.58 53.60 -20.38
CA LEU A 100 15.77 52.37 -20.29
C LEU A 100 14.29 52.61 -20.61
N TYR A 101 13.76 53.78 -20.23
CA TYR A 101 12.36 54.13 -20.39
C TYR A 101 12.13 55.32 -21.33
N ARG A 102 13.06 55.54 -22.27
CA ARG A 102 13.04 56.66 -23.22
C ARG A 102 11.70 56.80 -23.96
N ASP A 103 11.08 55.69 -24.33
CA ASP A 103 9.80 55.68 -25.06
C ASP A 103 8.60 56.16 -24.22
N ARG A 104 8.77 56.37 -22.90
CA ARG A 104 7.73 56.78 -21.94
C ARG A 104 8.06 58.12 -21.27
N GLU A 105 8.82 58.97 -21.95
CA GLU A 105 9.47 60.18 -21.41
C GLU A 105 8.52 61.14 -20.67
N SER A 106 7.29 61.35 -21.18
CA SER A 106 6.30 62.26 -20.57
C SER A 106 5.85 61.82 -19.17
N ASP A 107 5.66 60.51 -18.98
CA ASP A 107 5.16 59.94 -17.75
C ASP A 107 6.31 59.65 -16.78
N LEU A 108 7.51 59.35 -17.31
CA LEU A 108 8.70 59.04 -16.53
C LEU A 108 9.12 60.22 -15.65
N SER A 109 9.14 61.45 -16.17
CA SER A 109 9.51 62.64 -15.39
C SER A 109 8.57 62.86 -14.19
N GLU A 110 7.27 62.65 -14.37
CA GLU A 110 6.29 62.74 -13.27
C GLU A 110 6.52 61.63 -12.23
N LEU A 111 6.75 60.40 -12.69
CA LEU A 111 7.01 59.26 -11.81
C LEU A 111 8.31 59.40 -11.01
N LEU A 112 9.37 59.93 -11.63
CA LEU A 112 10.63 60.23 -10.95
C LEU A 112 10.43 61.32 -9.89
N HIS A 113 9.61 62.35 -10.18
CA HIS A 113 9.26 63.41 -9.24
C HIS A 113 8.46 62.89 -8.04
N GLU A 114 7.43 62.07 -8.28
CA GLU A 114 6.58 61.49 -7.24
C GLU A 114 7.33 60.52 -6.32
N LEU A 115 8.27 59.75 -6.87
CA LEU A 115 9.15 58.86 -6.10
C LEU A 115 10.32 59.62 -5.43
N GLY A 116 10.49 60.91 -5.73
CA GLY A 116 11.57 61.76 -5.22
C GLY A 116 12.95 61.30 -5.67
N LEU A 117 13.06 60.82 -6.91
CA LEU A 117 14.32 60.44 -7.59
C LEU A 117 14.97 61.63 -8.31
N ASP A 118 14.29 62.78 -8.41
CA ASP A 118 14.78 63.99 -9.06
C ASP A 118 15.23 65.09 -8.07
N ARG A 119 14.97 64.93 -6.76
CA ARG A 119 15.22 65.95 -5.71
C ARG A 119 16.68 66.10 -5.24
N GLY A 120 17.63 65.59 -6.03
CA GLY A 120 19.08 65.77 -5.83
C GLY A 120 19.74 64.86 -4.78
N ARG A 121 21.08 64.86 -4.76
CA ARG A 121 21.95 63.91 -4.00
C ARG A 121 21.75 63.90 -2.48
N GLN A 122 21.09 64.90 -1.87
CA GLN A 122 21.01 65.06 -0.42
C GLN A 122 19.92 64.19 0.27
N GLU A 123 18.95 63.63 -0.47
CA GLU A 123 17.94 62.69 0.05
C GLU A 123 18.24 61.22 -0.36
N THR A 124 19.52 60.83 -0.33
CA THR A 124 20.05 59.54 -0.82
C THR A 124 19.78 58.32 0.08
N VAL A 125 18.93 58.47 1.11
CA VAL A 125 18.50 57.33 1.91
C VAL A 125 17.59 56.44 1.05
N LYS A 126 18.14 55.30 0.59
CA LYS A 126 17.45 54.21 -0.15
C LYS A 126 17.18 54.47 -1.65
N LEU A 127 18.18 54.92 -2.41
CA LEU A 127 18.13 55.01 -3.89
C LEU A 127 17.54 53.75 -4.54
N TRP A 128 18.09 52.58 -4.24
CA TRP A 128 17.63 51.31 -4.84
C TRP A 128 16.20 50.92 -4.45
N ASP A 129 15.69 51.34 -3.28
CA ASP A 129 14.28 51.11 -2.94
C ASP A 129 13.34 51.93 -3.82
N LYS A 130 13.75 53.15 -4.21
CA LYS A 130 13.00 54.01 -5.13
C LYS A 130 13.07 53.46 -6.56
N VAL A 131 14.24 52.99 -6.99
CA VAL A 131 14.42 52.33 -8.30
C VAL A 131 13.59 51.05 -8.41
N ASP A 132 13.59 50.20 -7.37
CA ASP A 132 12.78 48.96 -7.34
C ASP A 132 11.27 49.27 -7.42
N ARG A 133 10.82 50.36 -6.77
CA ARG A 133 9.43 50.82 -6.87
C ARG A 133 9.08 51.26 -8.29
N LEU A 134 9.96 52.02 -8.94
CA LEU A 134 9.77 52.48 -10.32
C LEU A 134 9.71 51.28 -11.30
N ARG A 135 10.65 50.34 -11.20
CA ARG A 135 10.66 49.13 -12.04
C ARG A 135 9.37 48.33 -11.86
N ASN A 136 8.93 48.13 -10.62
CA ASN A 136 7.69 47.41 -10.35
C ASN A 136 6.45 48.18 -10.82
N LEU A 137 6.43 49.51 -10.68
CA LEU A 137 5.35 50.35 -11.19
C LEU A 137 5.20 50.24 -12.71
N LEU A 138 6.32 50.22 -13.42
CA LEU A 138 6.33 50.14 -14.89
C LEU A 138 6.14 48.72 -15.42
N ALA A 139 6.44 47.70 -14.61
CA ALA A 139 6.27 46.28 -14.94
C ALA A 139 4.80 45.81 -14.87
N PHE A 140 3.94 46.53 -14.15
CA PHE A 140 2.55 46.14 -13.91
C PHE A 140 1.58 47.26 -14.27
N GLN A 141 0.64 46.96 -15.15
CA GLN A 141 -0.41 47.86 -15.60
C GLN A 141 -1.78 47.43 -15.11
N ARG A 142 -2.73 48.37 -15.12
CA ARG A 142 -4.14 48.06 -14.84
C ARG A 142 -4.65 47.08 -15.91
N GLY A 143 -5.24 45.98 -15.45
CA GLY A 143 -5.75 44.91 -16.32
C GLY A 143 -4.81 43.72 -16.47
N ASP A 144 -3.54 43.85 -16.05
CA ASP A 144 -2.59 42.74 -16.10
C ASP A 144 -3.04 41.57 -15.25
N ILE A 145 -2.80 40.36 -15.77
CA ILE A 145 -3.09 39.11 -15.08
C ILE A 145 -1.80 38.59 -14.47
N VAL A 146 -1.83 38.42 -13.16
CA VAL A 146 -0.66 38.09 -12.35
C VAL A 146 -0.93 36.87 -11.48
N GLU A 147 0.08 36.04 -11.27
CA GLU A 147 0.09 35.06 -10.19
C GLU A 147 0.67 35.70 -8.94
N MET A 148 -0.07 35.63 -7.83
CA MET A 148 0.42 36.04 -6.53
C MET A 148 0.94 34.85 -5.72
N THR A 149 2.20 34.92 -5.30
CA THR A 149 2.88 33.86 -4.54
C THR A 149 2.06 33.43 -3.33
N GLY A 150 1.65 32.16 -3.32
CA GLY A 150 0.89 31.55 -2.21
C GLY A 150 -0.61 31.90 -2.15
N ARG A 151 -1.12 32.75 -3.04
CA ARG A 151 -2.56 33.12 -3.06
C ARG A 151 -3.26 32.92 -4.41
N GLY A 152 -2.52 32.61 -5.47
CA GLY A 152 -3.07 32.20 -6.78
C GLY A 152 -3.18 33.36 -7.77
N VAL A 153 -3.92 33.14 -8.85
CA VAL A 153 -4.04 34.09 -9.97
C VAL A 153 -5.04 35.21 -9.67
N GLY A 154 -4.78 36.41 -10.21
CA GLY A 154 -5.68 37.55 -10.14
C GLY A 154 -5.38 38.63 -11.18
N ARG A 155 -6.19 39.69 -11.16
CA ARG A 155 -6.08 40.84 -12.07
C ARG A 155 -5.76 42.11 -11.29
N ILE A 156 -4.88 42.95 -11.83
CA ILE A 156 -4.62 44.27 -11.27
C ILE A 156 -5.80 45.19 -11.60
N ALA A 157 -6.62 45.48 -10.59
CA ALA A 157 -7.84 46.26 -10.72
C ALA A 157 -7.56 47.77 -10.77
N GLU A 158 -6.59 48.22 -9.95
CA GLU A 158 -6.27 49.63 -9.75
C GLU A 158 -4.81 49.79 -9.32
N VAL A 159 -4.18 50.89 -9.75
CA VAL A 159 -2.86 51.34 -9.30
C VAL A 159 -3.07 52.60 -8.46
N ASN A 160 -2.86 52.51 -7.15
CA ASN A 160 -3.06 53.64 -6.24
C ASN A 160 -1.72 54.32 -5.96
N MET A 161 -1.46 55.43 -6.66
CA MET A 161 -0.23 56.20 -6.56
C MET A 161 -0.02 56.87 -5.18
N PRO A 162 -1.03 57.54 -4.56
CA PRO A 162 -0.85 58.14 -3.23
C PRO A 162 -0.48 57.14 -2.13
N LEU A 163 -1.05 55.93 -2.18
CA LEU A 163 -0.76 54.86 -1.22
C LEU A 163 0.41 53.96 -1.66
N GLN A 164 0.91 54.14 -2.88
CA GLN A 164 1.94 53.30 -3.52
C GLN A 164 1.63 51.80 -3.46
N THR A 165 0.37 51.44 -3.76
CA THR A 165 -0.11 50.05 -3.76
C THR A 165 -0.85 49.69 -5.04
N PHE A 166 -0.66 48.46 -5.51
CA PHE A 166 -1.52 47.80 -6.48
C PHE A 166 -2.68 47.13 -5.78
N LYS A 167 -3.89 47.31 -6.30
CA LYS A 167 -5.07 46.58 -5.87
C LYS A 167 -5.27 45.39 -6.80
N VAL A 168 -5.11 44.19 -6.28
CA VAL A 168 -5.21 42.94 -7.03
C VAL A 168 -6.50 42.20 -6.63
N ASP A 169 -7.33 41.90 -7.63
CA ASP A 169 -8.52 41.07 -7.49
C ASP A 169 -8.15 39.61 -7.81
N LEU A 170 -8.07 38.77 -6.78
CA LEU A 170 -7.73 37.35 -6.88
C LEU A 170 -9.00 36.49 -6.96
N GLU A 171 -8.88 35.25 -7.45
CA GLU A 171 -10.01 34.30 -7.53
C GLU A 171 -10.80 34.15 -6.21
N LYS A 172 -10.13 34.28 -5.05
CA LYS A 172 -10.71 34.07 -3.71
C LYS A 172 -10.82 35.33 -2.86
N ALA A 173 -10.27 36.45 -3.29
CA ALA A 173 -10.21 37.68 -2.50
C ALA A 173 -10.07 38.90 -3.41
N ASN A 174 -11.03 39.81 -3.31
CA ASN A 174 -11.02 41.05 -4.09
C ASN A 174 -10.32 42.17 -3.31
N GLY A 175 -9.62 43.03 -4.02
CA GLY A 175 -9.05 44.26 -3.47
C GLY A 175 -7.81 44.08 -2.59
N VAL A 176 -7.00 43.04 -2.81
CA VAL A 176 -5.77 42.83 -2.04
C VAL A 176 -4.74 43.91 -2.40
N ALA A 177 -4.35 44.72 -1.41
CA ALA A 177 -3.35 45.76 -1.59
C ALA A 177 -1.93 45.19 -1.52
N VAL A 178 -1.15 45.38 -2.58
CA VAL A 178 0.26 44.97 -2.70
C VAL A 178 1.10 46.22 -2.93
N GLY A 179 1.98 46.56 -1.99
CA GLY A 179 2.86 47.73 -2.13
C GLY A 179 3.81 47.61 -3.33
N PHE A 180 4.11 48.73 -4.00
CA PHE A 180 4.99 48.75 -5.18
C PHE A 180 6.34 48.08 -4.94
N ARG A 181 6.91 48.20 -3.74
CA ARG A 181 8.18 47.53 -3.38
C ARG A 181 8.06 46.01 -3.31
N ALA A 182 6.92 45.50 -2.83
CA ALA A 182 6.70 44.06 -2.65
C ALA A 182 6.20 43.39 -3.94
N ALA A 183 5.62 44.16 -4.86
CA ALA A 183 5.02 43.67 -6.09
C ALA A 183 5.94 42.77 -6.91
N GLY A 184 7.19 43.16 -7.19
CA GLY A 184 8.11 42.33 -7.98
C GLY A 184 8.50 40.99 -7.34
N LYS A 185 8.29 40.81 -6.02
CA LYS A 185 8.52 39.53 -5.32
C LYS A 185 7.23 38.72 -5.14
N MET A 186 6.09 39.40 -5.09
CA MET A 186 4.80 38.80 -4.78
C MET A 186 3.98 38.51 -6.02
N LEU A 187 4.17 39.25 -7.11
CA LEU A 187 3.39 39.18 -8.34
C LEU A 187 4.30 38.76 -9.49
N THR A 188 3.83 37.80 -10.28
CA THR A 188 4.47 37.35 -11.52
C THR A 188 3.49 37.58 -12.67
N LEU A 189 3.89 38.31 -13.70
CA LEU A 189 3.06 38.52 -14.89
C LEU A 189 2.87 37.20 -15.64
N LEU A 190 1.62 36.85 -15.98
CA LEU A 190 1.33 35.61 -16.69
C LEU A 190 1.22 35.85 -18.20
N PRO A 191 2.02 35.16 -19.03
CA PRO A 191 1.95 35.29 -20.48
C PRO A 191 0.60 34.76 -21.02
N PRO A 192 0.15 35.22 -22.21
CA PRO A 192 -1.15 34.87 -22.80
C PRO A 192 -1.45 33.36 -22.89
N GLU A 193 -0.42 32.55 -23.10
CA GLU A 193 -0.54 31.08 -23.24
C GLU A 193 -0.49 30.33 -21.90
N HIS A 194 -0.25 31.02 -20.79
CA HIS A 194 -0.11 30.40 -19.48
C HIS A 194 -1.45 29.83 -18.98
N VAL A 195 -1.44 28.58 -18.50
CA VAL A 195 -2.66 27.86 -18.08
C VAL A 195 -3.48 28.61 -17.01
N LEU A 196 -2.81 29.24 -16.04
CA LEU A 196 -3.49 30.02 -14.98
C LEU A 196 -4.16 31.30 -15.49
N ARG A 197 -3.61 31.92 -16.54
CA ARG A 197 -4.22 33.11 -17.15
C ARG A 197 -5.47 32.73 -17.94
N ARG A 198 -5.36 31.70 -18.78
CA ARG A 198 -6.50 31.14 -19.52
C ARG A 198 -7.59 30.62 -18.58
N LYS A 199 -7.23 30.10 -17.41
CA LYS A 199 -8.20 29.71 -16.38
C LYS A 199 -9.08 30.87 -15.93
N LEU A 200 -8.53 32.09 -15.90
CA LEU A 200 -9.26 33.30 -15.53
C LEU A 200 -10.02 33.91 -16.71
N GLU A 201 -9.45 33.88 -17.92
CA GLU A 201 -10.04 34.51 -19.12
C GLU A 201 -11.07 33.60 -19.81
N GLU A 202 -10.81 32.30 -19.90
CA GLU A 202 -11.54 31.31 -20.72
C GLU A 202 -11.69 29.96 -19.99
N PRO A 203 -12.38 29.90 -18.84
CA PRO A 203 -12.51 28.68 -18.05
C PRO A 203 -13.26 27.55 -18.79
N GLU A 204 -14.23 27.91 -19.65
CA GLU A 204 -15.05 26.94 -20.40
C GLU A 204 -14.25 26.22 -21.49
N GLU A 205 -13.35 26.92 -22.18
CA GLU A 205 -12.49 26.31 -23.21
C GLU A 205 -11.51 25.31 -22.60
N LEU A 206 -10.90 25.65 -21.47
CA LEU A 206 -10.00 24.75 -20.76
C LEU A 206 -10.73 23.51 -20.20
N ALA A 207 -11.99 23.67 -19.78
CA ALA A 207 -12.81 22.55 -19.32
C ALA A 207 -13.25 21.62 -20.45
N ALA A 208 -13.35 22.13 -21.68
CA ALA A 208 -13.71 21.38 -22.89
C ALA A 208 -12.53 20.62 -23.53
N MET A 209 -11.28 21.00 -23.22
CA MET A 209 -10.08 20.34 -23.76
C MET A 209 -9.97 18.88 -23.34
N LYS A 210 -9.34 18.07 -24.20
CA LYS A 210 -9.07 16.66 -23.86
C LYS A 210 -8.04 16.57 -22.73
N PRO A 211 -8.10 15.53 -21.88
CA PRO A 211 -7.14 15.38 -20.78
C PRO A 211 -5.65 15.48 -21.15
N PRO A 212 -5.20 14.91 -22.28
CA PRO A 212 -3.83 15.06 -22.76
C PRO A 212 -3.42 16.50 -23.09
N GLU A 213 -4.28 17.24 -23.79
CA GLU A 213 -4.01 18.60 -24.28
C GLU A 213 -3.91 19.59 -23.11
N LEU A 214 -4.77 19.42 -22.11
CA LEU A 214 -4.72 20.23 -20.89
C LEU A 214 -3.46 19.93 -20.06
N LEU A 215 -3.01 18.68 -20.00
CA LEU A 215 -1.77 18.32 -19.31
C LEU A 215 -0.54 18.86 -20.05
N GLU A 216 -0.51 18.77 -21.38
CA GLU A 216 0.53 19.37 -22.21
C GLU A 216 0.69 20.86 -21.91
N ARG A 217 -0.42 21.63 -21.99
CA ARG A 217 -0.40 23.07 -21.71
C ARG A 217 0.03 23.37 -20.29
N THR A 218 -0.43 22.58 -19.32
CA THR A 218 -0.05 22.75 -17.92
C THR A 218 1.46 22.55 -17.73
N LEU A 219 2.04 21.53 -18.36
CA LEU A 219 3.48 21.25 -18.25
C LEU A 219 4.33 22.24 -19.04
N LYS A 220 3.86 22.72 -20.20
CA LYS A 220 4.54 23.76 -21.00
C LYS A 220 4.49 25.15 -20.36
N SER A 221 3.53 25.42 -19.47
CA SER A 221 3.42 26.70 -18.76
C SER A 221 4.53 26.90 -17.71
N TYR A 222 5.30 25.86 -17.37
CA TYR A 222 6.34 25.93 -16.36
C TYR A 222 7.68 25.40 -16.90
N ASP A 223 8.75 26.17 -16.70
CA ASP A 223 10.12 25.79 -17.11
C ASP A 223 10.77 24.73 -16.21
N ARG A 224 10.00 24.09 -15.32
CA ARG A 224 10.46 23.09 -14.36
C ARG A 224 9.54 21.86 -14.33
N PRO A 225 10.06 20.66 -13.99
CA PRO A 225 9.23 19.50 -13.74
C PRO A 225 8.24 19.74 -12.59
N LEU A 226 7.01 19.26 -12.76
CA LEU A 226 5.94 19.40 -11.76
C LEU A 226 5.61 18.06 -11.12
N THR A 227 5.31 18.06 -9.84
CA THR A 227 4.76 16.89 -9.15
C THR A 227 3.28 16.69 -9.46
N GLY A 228 2.78 15.47 -9.32
CA GLY A 228 1.34 15.20 -9.49
C GLY A 228 0.44 16.02 -8.55
N ALA A 229 0.95 16.40 -7.36
CA ALA A 229 0.25 17.27 -6.43
C ALA A 229 0.17 18.72 -6.92
N GLU A 230 1.25 19.24 -7.52
CA GLU A 230 1.27 20.58 -8.12
C GLU A 230 0.35 20.65 -9.34
N VAL A 231 0.41 19.65 -10.23
CA VAL A 231 -0.50 19.58 -11.39
C VAL A 231 -1.95 19.57 -10.92
N ARG A 232 -2.27 18.77 -9.88
CA ARG A 232 -3.60 18.76 -9.27
C ARG A 232 -4.01 20.15 -8.78
N ALA A 233 -3.14 20.84 -8.07
CA ALA A 233 -3.44 22.17 -7.54
C ALA A 233 -3.73 23.20 -8.66
N ILE A 234 -3.04 23.10 -9.78
CA ILE A 234 -3.23 23.99 -10.95
C ILE A 234 -4.57 23.72 -11.64
N VAL A 235 -4.91 22.45 -11.88
CA VAL A 235 -6.15 22.09 -12.60
C VAL A 235 -7.40 22.07 -11.72
N VAL A 236 -7.26 22.25 -10.41
CA VAL A 236 -8.39 22.40 -9.48
C VAL A 236 -9.19 23.65 -9.85
N GLY A 237 -10.49 23.45 -10.08
CA GLY A 237 -11.41 24.48 -10.58
C GLY A 237 -11.70 24.35 -12.09
N ILE A 238 -10.80 23.73 -12.86
CA ILE A 238 -11.04 23.37 -14.27
C ILE A 238 -11.69 21.98 -14.35
N ILE A 239 -11.16 21.02 -13.56
CA ILE A 239 -11.67 19.65 -13.50
C ILE A 239 -12.31 19.40 -12.13
N PRO A 240 -13.52 18.81 -12.06
CA PRO A 240 -14.12 18.43 -10.79
C PRO A 240 -13.27 17.41 -10.02
N ALA A 241 -13.12 17.60 -8.70
CA ALA A 241 -12.28 16.74 -7.85
C ALA A 241 -12.61 15.24 -7.95
N ARG A 242 -13.89 14.89 -8.19
CA ARG A 242 -14.35 13.50 -8.38
C ARG A 242 -13.81 12.84 -9.65
N ARG A 243 -13.47 13.61 -10.69
CA ARG A 243 -12.94 13.11 -11.97
C ARG A 243 -11.41 13.13 -12.05
N TRP A 244 -10.72 13.57 -10.99
CA TRP A 244 -9.25 13.66 -10.98
C TRP A 244 -8.57 12.33 -11.30
N SER A 245 -8.95 11.24 -10.62
CA SER A 245 -8.27 9.94 -10.77
C SER A 245 -8.39 9.37 -12.19
N SER A 246 -9.57 9.50 -12.81
CA SER A 246 -9.78 9.06 -14.20
C SER A 246 -9.10 9.99 -15.19
N TRP A 247 -9.17 11.30 -14.99
CA TRP A 247 -8.49 12.30 -15.81
C TRP A 247 -6.97 12.11 -15.79
N TRP A 248 -6.37 12.00 -14.60
CA TRP A 248 -4.92 11.82 -14.43
C TRP A 248 -4.43 10.54 -15.09
N THR A 249 -5.19 9.45 -14.94
CA THR A 249 -4.89 8.17 -15.58
C THR A 249 -4.93 8.25 -17.10
N SER A 250 -5.81 9.07 -17.67
CA SER A 250 -5.90 9.29 -19.12
C SER A 250 -4.82 10.24 -19.63
N ALA A 251 -4.55 11.33 -18.91
CA ALA A 251 -3.63 12.37 -19.34
C ALA A 251 -2.17 11.90 -19.35
N ARG A 252 -1.75 11.11 -18.35
CA ARG A 252 -0.37 10.60 -18.24
C ARG A 252 -0.01 9.48 -19.24
N LYS A 253 -0.98 8.97 -20.01
CA LYS A 253 -0.74 7.87 -20.96
C LYS A 253 0.00 8.31 -22.22
N GLN A 254 0.22 9.62 -22.38
CA GLN A 254 0.92 10.18 -23.52
C GLN A 254 2.41 9.87 -23.48
N ALA A 255 2.97 9.52 -24.64
CA ALA A 255 4.40 9.22 -24.78
C ALA A 255 5.30 10.43 -24.45
N GLN A 256 4.79 11.65 -24.63
CA GLN A 256 5.49 12.91 -24.38
C GLN A 256 5.60 13.28 -22.89
N VAL A 257 4.89 12.58 -22.00
CA VAL A 257 4.92 12.85 -20.54
C VAL A 257 5.98 11.98 -19.90
N LEU A 258 7.17 12.54 -19.68
CA LEU A 258 8.24 11.84 -18.97
C LEU A 258 8.07 11.97 -17.47
N SER A 259 8.12 10.84 -16.76
CA SER A 259 8.16 10.79 -15.30
C SER A 259 9.59 10.54 -14.81
N SER A 260 10.11 11.39 -13.94
CA SER A 260 11.43 11.25 -13.32
C SER A 260 11.35 11.36 -11.80
N GLY A 261 12.19 10.62 -11.09
CA GLY A 261 12.29 10.61 -9.63
C GLY A 261 11.74 9.33 -8.97
N GLY A 262 12.38 8.91 -7.88
CA GLY A 262 12.02 7.72 -7.10
C GLY A 262 10.75 7.90 -6.27
N SER A 263 10.89 8.20 -4.97
CA SER A 263 9.75 8.36 -4.05
C SER A 263 8.86 9.58 -4.34
N ARG A 264 9.40 10.61 -5.02
CA ARG A 264 8.67 11.80 -5.45
C ARG A 264 8.74 11.95 -6.96
N GLN A 265 7.74 11.40 -7.65
CA GLN A 265 7.65 11.48 -9.10
C GLN A 265 7.34 12.91 -9.56
N THR A 266 8.11 13.37 -10.54
CA THR A 266 7.95 14.63 -11.26
C THR A 266 7.68 14.37 -12.73
N TYR A 267 6.96 15.26 -13.39
CA TYR A 267 6.50 15.12 -14.76
C TYR A 267 6.92 16.34 -15.58
N ARG A 268 7.35 16.11 -16.81
CA ARG A 268 7.67 17.15 -17.80
C ARG A 268 7.14 16.73 -19.17
N TRP A 269 6.73 17.71 -19.97
CA TRP A 269 6.43 17.49 -21.37
C TRP A 269 7.72 17.59 -22.20
N VAL A 270 7.97 16.59 -23.03
CA VAL A 270 9.15 16.52 -23.90
C VAL A 270 8.69 16.23 -25.33
N GLU A 271 9.32 16.89 -26.31
CA GLU A 271 9.01 16.64 -27.72
C GLU A 271 9.36 15.19 -28.10
N ALA A 272 8.61 14.60 -29.03
CA ALA A 272 8.61 13.14 -29.26
C ALA A 272 10.01 12.56 -29.55
N THR A 273 10.86 13.28 -30.26
CA THR A 273 12.25 12.90 -30.60
C THR A 273 13.20 12.87 -29.40
N ASP A 274 13.01 13.78 -28.44
CA ASP A 274 13.88 13.87 -27.25
C ASP A 274 13.51 12.80 -26.22
N ALA A 275 12.23 12.42 -26.14
CA ALA A 275 11.75 11.37 -25.25
C ALA A 275 12.28 9.99 -25.65
N GLU A 276 12.28 9.65 -26.94
CA GLU A 276 12.84 8.39 -27.45
C GLU A 276 14.35 8.31 -27.21
N SER A 277 15.06 9.42 -27.45
CA SER A 277 16.51 9.51 -27.27
C SER A 277 16.91 9.35 -25.79
N SER A 278 16.17 9.97 -24.87
CA SER A 278 16.41 9.82 -23.42
C SER A 278 16.16 8.39 -22.94
N LEU A 279 15.15 7.70 -23.47
CA LEU A 279 14.85 6.32 -23.06
C LEU A 279 15.80 5.31 -23.67
N TRP A 280 16.27 5.55 -24.90
CA TRP A 280 17.37 4.80 -25.48
C TRP A 280 18.64 4.90 -24.63
N GLN A 281 18.98 6.11 -24.16
CA GLN A 281 20.14 6.32 -23.30
C GLN A 281 20.00 5.63 -21.93
N GLU A 282 18.82 5.68 -21.31
CA GLU A 282 18.52 4.92 -20.07
C GLU A 282 18.72 3.41 -20.30
N PHE A 283 18.28 2.91 -21.46
CA PHE A 283 18.40 1.50 -21.82
C PHE A 283 19.84 1.05 -22.05
N GLU A 284 20.67 1.85 -22.73
CA GLU A 284 22.08 1.53 -22.93
C GLU A 284 22.84 1.44 -21.60
N GLN A 285 22.53 2.30 -20.63
CA GLN A 285 23.20 2.32 -19.33
C GLN A 285 22.63 1.29 -18.33
N ALA A 286 21.43 0.78 -18.57
CA ALA A 286 20.77 -0.16 -17.67
C ALA A 286 21.44 -1.55 -17.68
N ALA A 287 21.39 -2.22 -16.52
CA ALA A 287 21.77 -3.63 -16.41
C ALA A 287 20.84 -4.53 -17.25
N PRO A 288 21.27 -5.72 -17.70
CA PRO A 288 20.49 -6.57 -18.62
C PRO A 288 19.05 -6.88 -18.16
N ARG A 289 18.83 -7.21 -16.88
CA ARG A 289 17.48 -7.43 -16.35
C ARG A 289 16.61 -6.16 -16.32
N ALA A 290 17.22 -5.00 -16.06
CA ALA A 290 16.52 -3.72 -16.08
C ALA A 290 16.11 -3.31 -17.51
N ARG A 291 16.92 -3.67 -18.52
CA ARG A 291 16.60 -3.46 -19.94
C ARG A 291 15.30 -4.16 -20.37
N ILE A 292 15.01 -5.35 -19.85
CA ILE A 292 13.73 -6.06 -20.09
C ILE A 292 12.53 -5.20 -19.66
N GLY A 293 12.64 -4.52 -18.51
CA GLY A 293 11.59 -3.62 -18.03
C GLY A 293 11.39 -2.37 -18.89
N LEU A 294 12.46 -1.88 -19.51
CA LEU A 294 12.44 -0.72 -20.41
C LEU A 294 11.81 -1.03 -21.76
N LEU A 295 11.98 -2.26 -22.28
CA LEU A 295 11.29 -2.72 -23.49
C LEU A 295 9.76 -2.57 -23.37
N ARG A 296 9.20 -2.86 -22.19
CA ARG A 296 7.77 -2.64 -21.90
C ARG A 296 7.36 -1.17 -21.99
N ARG A 297 8.22 -0.24 -21.55
CA ARG A 297 7.93 1.20 -21.62
C ARG A 297 7.94 1.66 -23.08
N ALA A 298 8.96 1.26 -23.84
CA ALA A 298 9.09 1.58 -25.25
C ALA A 298 7.96 1.02 -26.11
N ALA A 299 7.47 -0.19 -25.82
CA ALA A 299 6.34 -0.79 -26.51
C ALA A 299 5.04 0.05 -26.45
N ASN A 300 4.91 0.94 -25.46
CA ASN A 300 3.76 1.85 -25.36
C ASN A 300 4.01 3.22 -26.04
N GLN A 301 5.24 3.51 -26.46
CA GLN A 301 5.63 4.82 -26.99
C GLN A 301 5.77 4.83 -28.50
N SER A 302 6.58 3.92 -29.04
CA SER A 302 6.95 3.90 -30.46
C SER A 302 7.29 2.49 -30.91
N GLN A 303 6.79 2.11 -32.08
CA GLN A 303 7.09 0.82 -32.69
C GLN A 303 8.57 0.75 -33.11
N GLU A 304 9.12 1.84 -33.66
CA GLU A 304 10.52 1.90 -34.09
C GLU A 304 11.49 1.74 -32.90
N LEU A 305 11.24 2.45 -31.80
CA LEU A 305 12.07 2.31 -30.58
C LEU A 305 11.98 0.90 -30.00
N ARG A 306 10.78 0.31 -29.97
CA ARG A 306 10.57 -1.05 -29.51
C ARG A 306 11.35 -2.05 -30.35
N ASP A 307 11.26 -1.95 -31.67
CA ASP A 307 11.91 -2.87 -32.60
C ASP A 307 13.45 -2.72 -32.53
N ARG A 308 13.96 -1.50 -32.37
CA ARG A 308 15.38 -1.23 -32.12
C ARG A 308 15.87 -1.85 -30.80
N MET A 309 15.13 -1.68 -29.70
CA MET A 309 15.48 -2.29 -28.40
C MET A 309 15.37 -3.81 -28.44
N ALA A 310 14.38 -4.34 -29.15
CA ALA A 310 14.19 -5.77 -29.34
C ALA A 310 15.38 -6.39 -30.08
N ALA A 311 15.82 -5.79 -31.19
CA ALA A 311 16.99 -6.25 -31.94
C ALA A 311 18.27 -6.25 -31.08
N PHE A 312 18.49 -5.20 -30.29
CA PHE A 312 19.63 -5.13 -29.38
C PHE A 312 19.56 -6.21 -28.28
N LEU A 313 18.39 -6.42 -27.69
CA LEU A 313 18.18 -7.45 -26.68
C LEU A 313 18.35 -8.86 -27.26
N ASP A 314 17.96 -9.08 -28.51
CA ASP A 314 18.12 -10.37 -29.17
C ASP A 314 19.60 -10.73 -29.37
N ASP A 315 20.41 -9.79 -29.88
CA ASP A 315 21.87 -9.93 -30.00
C ASP A 315 22.54 -10.15 -28.63
N LEU A 316 22.12 -9.37 -27.63
CA LEU A 316 22.60 -9.55 -26.25
C LEU A 316 22.23 -10.94 -25.70
N GLY A 317 21.00 -11.40 -25.92
CA GLY A 317 20.53 -12.72 -25.51
C GLY A 317 21.35 -13.84 -26.16
N GLN A 318 21.62 -13.73 -27.46
CA GLN A 318 22.46 -14.67 -28.21
C GLN A 318 23.88 -14.71 -27.65
N GLY A 319 24.49 -13.55 -27.37
CA GLY A 319 25.82 -13.46 -26.77
C GLY A 319 25.89 -14.03 -25.35
N LEU A 320 24.82 -13.89 -24.57
CA LEU A 320 24.73 -14.40 -23.20
C LEU A 320 24.39 -15.89 -23.12
N ALA A 321 23.87 -16.52 -24.17
CA ALA A 321 23.37 -17.90 -24.15
C ALA A 321 24.38 -18.93 -23.58
N ARG A 322 25.69 -18.75 -23.84
CA ARG A 322 26.74 -19.65 -23.33
C ARG A 322 27.20 -19.34 -21.91
N GLY A 323 27.18 -18.06 -21.50
CA GLY A 323 27.74 -17.60 -20.23
C GLY A 323 26.70 -17.44 -19.12
N GLN A 324 25.51 -16.93 -19.47
CA GLN A 324 24.39 -16.69 -18.57
C GLN A 324 23.08 -17.17 -19.23
N PRO A 325 22.90 -18.49 -19.37
CA PRO A 325 21.78 -19.06 -20.13
C PRO A 325 20.40 -18.66 -19.56
N ALA A 326 20.27 -18.57 -18.24
CA ALA A 326 19.02 -18.16 -17.59
C ALA A 326 18.58 -16.74 -18.00
N LEU A 327 19.52 -15.78 -17.99
CA LEU A 327 19.26 -14.41 -18.41
C LEU A 327 18.98 -14.31 -19.91
N ALA A 328 19.70 -15.06 -20.74
CA ALA A 328 19.42 -15.14 -22.17
C ALA A 328 17.99 -15.63 -22.44
N PHE A 329 17.56 -16.65 -21.70
CA PHE A 329 16.19 -17.18 -21.80
C PHE A 329 15.14 -16.17 -21.29
N GLU A 330 15.39 -15.48 -20.18
CA GLU A 330 14.51 -14.39 -19.69
C GLU A 330 14.32 -13.30 -20.76
N ILE A 331 15.40 -12.91 -21.44
CA ILE A 331 15.36 -11.92 -22.53
C ILE A 331 14.52 -12.46 -23.70
N ARG A 332 14.75 -13.70 -24.12
CA ARG A 332 13.98 -14.35 -25.20
C ARG A 332 12.48 -14.33 -24.92
N CYS A 333 12.06 -14.79 -23.73
CA CYS A 333 10.65 -14.78 -23.33
C CYS A 333 10.05 -13.38 -23.34
N ALA A 334 10.83 -12.35 -22.99
CA ALA A 334 10.37 -10.98 -23.04
C ALA A 334 10.17 -10.49 -24.48
N LEU A 335 11.07 -10.83 -25.40
CA LEU A 335 10.96 -10.50 -26.83
C LEU A 335 9.67 -11.09 -27.42
N GLU A 336 9.44 -12.39 -27.23
CA GLU A 336 8.24 -13.08 -27.72
C GLU A 336 6.95 -12.46 -27.14
N ARG A 337 6.96 -12.13 -25.84
CA ARG A 337 5.82 -11.49 -25.17
C ARG A 337 5.46 -10.14 -25.79
N PHE A 338 6.44 -9.40 -26.30
CA PHE A 338 6.23 -8.14 -26.99
C PHE A 338 6.15 -8.30 -28.51
N GLY A 339 6.05 -9.53 -29.04
CA GLY A 339 5.82 -9.80 -30.46
C GLY A 339 7.05 -9.60 -31.34
N ALA A 340 8.25 -9.67 -30.77
CA ALA A 340 9.49 -9.79 -31.53
C ALA A 340 9.86 -11.27 -31.70
N GLU A 341 10.39 -11.64 -32.87
CA GLU A 341 10.84 -12.99 -33.17
C GLU A 341 12.34 -13.11 -32.83
N PRO A 342 12.73 -13.91 -31.82
CA PRO A 342 14.12 -14.03 -31.44
C PRO A 342 14.89 -14.93 -32.41
N THR A 343 16.13 -14.56 -32.76
CA THR A 343 16.90 -15.18 -33.87
C THR A 343 17.50 -16.55 -33.55
N TRP A 344 17.57 -16.94 -32.28
CA TRP A 344 18.20 -18.19 -31.84
C TRP A 344 17.19 -19.05 -31.06
N PRO A 345 17.05 -20.36 -31.35
CA PRO A 345 15.98 -21.19 -30.80
C PRO A 345 16.18 -21.52 -29.31
N ALA A 346 15.08 -21.57 -28.57
CA ALA A 346 15.06 -21.92 -27.14
C ALA A 346 15.54 -23.36 -26.91
N GLU A 347 15.17 -24.26 -27.83
CA GLU A 347 15.44 -25.69 -27.81
C GLU A 347 16.94 -25.97 -27.82
N GLU A 348 17.71 -25.25 -28.65
CA GLU A 348 19.17 -25.40 -28.70
C GLU A 348 19.84 -24.98 -27.39
N LEU A 349 19.40 -23.87 -26.80
CA LEU A 349 19.91 -23.41 -25.51
C LEU A 349 19.64 -24.47 -24.43
N LEU A 350 18.39 -24.93 -24.31
CA LEU A 350 18.00 -25.91 -23.30
C LEU A 350 18.66 -27.28 -23.52
N ALA A 351 18.81 -27.72 -24.77
CA ALA A 351 19.52 -28.96 -25.12
C ALA A 351 20.99 -28.92 -24.70
N SER A 352 21.64 -27.75 -24.81
CA SER A 352 23.06 -27.57 -24.49
C SER A 352 23.39 -27.41 -23.00
N LEU A 353 22.37 -27.29 -22.13
CA LEU A 353 22.58 -27.08 -20.69
C LEU A 353 23.27 -28.28 -20.03
N LYS A 354 24.38 -28.02 -19.34
CA LYS A 354 25.08 -29.02 -18.51
C LYS A 354 24.34 -29.32 -17.21
N ASP A 355 23.84 -28.28 -16.55
CA ASP A 355 23.04 -28.38 -15.32
C ASP A 355 21.71 -27.63 -15.49
N PRO A 356 20.63 -28.34 -15.88
CA PRO A 356 19.32 -27.73 -16.02
C PRO A 356 18.74 -27.18 -14.71
N LEU A 357 19.10 -27.76 -13.55
CA LEU A 357 18.50 -27.36 -12.27
C LEU A 357 19.01 -25.99 -11.83
N ASP A 358 20.30 -25.72 -12.01
CA ASP A 358 20.91 -24.41 -11.75
C ASP A 358 20.34 -23.32 -12.68
N PHE A 359 20.10 -23.67 -13.95
CA PHE A 359 19.41 -22.80 -14.89
C PHE A 359 18.02 -22.38 -14.39
N PHE A 360 17.18 -23.32 -13.96
CA PHE A 360 15.85 -22.99 -13.43
C PHE A 360 15.91 -22.21 -12.11
N ALA A 361 16.89 -22.49 -11.24
CA ALA A 361 17.09 -21.76 -10.00
C ALA A 361 17.50 -20.29 -10.26
N SER A 362 18.20 -20.04 -11.36
CA SER A 362 18.68 -18.72 -11.76
C SER A 362 17.62 -17.84 -12.43
N ILE A 363 16.52 -18.43 -12.92
CA ILE A 363 15.38 -17.72 -13.48
C ILE A 363 14.46 -17.27 -12.35
N ASP A 364 14.40 -15.97 -12.09
CA ASP A 364 13.56 -15.40 -11.03
C ASP A 364 12.06 -15.36 -11.41
N PRO A 365 11.67 -14.87 -12.61
CA PRO A 365 10.26 -14.73 -12.94
C PRO A 365 9.59 -16.08 -13.25
N ARG A 366 8.37 -16.29 -12.74
CA ARG A 366 7.60 -17.53 -12.94
C ARG A 366 7.32 -17.85 -14.42
N GLY A 367 6.97 -16.85 -15.22
CA GLY A 367 6.56 -17.03 -16.62
C GLY A 367 7.62 -17.72 -17.49
N PRO A 368 8.87 -17.20 -17.54
CA PRO A 368 9.97 -17.88 -18.21
C PRO A 368 10.25 -19.30 -17.68
N ARG A 369 10.13 -19.55 -16.36
CA ARG A 369 10.26 -20.93 -15.82
C ARG A 369 9.22 -21.87 -16.41
N GLU A 370 7.94 -21.47 -16.36
CA GLU A 370 6.82 -22.24 -16.92
C GLU A 370 7.00 -22.51 -18.43
N GLN A 371 7.48 -21.52 -19.18
CA GLN A 371 7.75 -21.69 -20.60
C GLN A 371 8.89 -22.68 -20.85
N ALA A 372 9.99 -22.59 -20.11
CA ALA A 372 11.08 -23.54 -20.22
C ALA A 372 10.65 -24.98 -19.86
N TYR A 373 9.74 -25.18 -18.91
CA TYR A 373 9.18 -26.52 -18.63
C TYR A 373 8.45 -27.11 -19.83
N ARG A 374 7.67 -26.30 -20.56
CA ARG A 374 6.91 -26.76 -21.72
C ARG A 374 7.81 -27.13 -22.90
N VAL A 375 8.98 -26.50 -23.04
CA VAL A 375 9.91 -26.77 -24.14
C VAL A 375 10.83 -27.97 -23.85
N LEU A 376 11.10 -28.26 -22.58
CA LEU A 376 12.00 -29.34 -22.17
C LEU A 376 11.74 -30.72 -22.84
N PRO A 377 10.48 -31.20 -22.94
CA PRO A 377 10.20 -32.52 -23.54
C PRO A 377 10.62 -32.64 -25.00
N ASP A 378 10.64 -31.52 -25.73
CA ASP A 378 10.95 -31.51 -27.17
C ASP A 378 12.46 -31.44 -27.44
N CYS A 379 13.26 -30.98 -26.47
CA CYS A 379 14.67 -30.66 -26.69
C CYS A 379 15.67 -31.47 -25.84
N ARG A 380 15.21 -32.23 -24.84
CA ARG A 380 16.10 -33.02 -23.96
C ARG A 380 15.59 -34.44 -23.79
N SER A 381 16.48 -35.41 -23.64
CA SER A 381 16.12 -36.80 -23.35
C SER A 381 15.91 -37.10 -21.86
N ASP A 382 16.61 -36.38 -20.98
CA ASP A 382 16.54 -36.49 -19.51
C ASP A 382 15.45 -35.61 -18.89
N TRP A 383 14.55 -35.04 -19.70
CA TRP A 383 13.53 -34.08 -19.26
C TRP A 383 12.66 -34.57 -18.11
N ARG A 384 12.32 -35.88 -18.08
CA ARG A 384 11.53 -36.49 -17.00
C ARG A 384 12.23 -36.39 -15.65
N ASP A 385 13.52 -36.73 -15.60
CA ASP A 385 14.32 -36.67 -14.37
C ASP A 385 14.54 -35.23 -13.90
N VAL A 386 14.71 -34.30 -14.85
CA VAL A 386 14.83 -32.87 -14.57
C VAL A 386 13.53 -32.33 -13.97
N LEU A 387 12.39 -32.60 -14.59
CA LEU A 387 11.08 -32.16 -14.11
C LEU A 387 10.71 -32.79 -12.78
N GLU A 388 11.04 -34.06 -12.54
CA GLU A 388 10.84 -34.71 -11.24
C GLU A 388 11.56 -33.96 -10.11
N LYS A 389 12.85 -33.69 -10.30
CA LYS A 389 13.66 -32.95 -9.33
C LYS A 389 13.16 -31.51 -9.19
N ARG A 390 12.79 -30.87 -10.30
CA ARG A 390 12.31 -29.49 -10.29
C ARG A 390 10.96 -29.36 -9.58
N PHE A 391 10.06 -30.32 -9.73
CA PHE A 391 8.77 -30.34 -9.03
C PHE A 391 8.96 -30.18 -7.51
N LEU A 392 9.97 -30.83 -6.94
CA LEU A 392 10.27 -30.78 -5.50
C LEU A 392 11.01 -29.51 -5.09
N LEU A 393 11.83 -28.93 -5.97
CA LEU A 393 12.64 -27.73 -5.70
C LEU A 393 11.93 -26.41 -6.06
N GLU A 394 10.79 -26.48 -6.75
CA GLU A 394 10.03 -25.31 -7.16
C GLU A 394 9.38 -24.60 -5.97
N THR A 395 9.37 -23.27 -6.02
CA THR A 395 8.89 -22.42 -4.92
C THR A 395 7.50 -21.85 -5.18
N ASP A 396 7.04 -21.83 -6.43
CA ASP A 396 5.71 -21.37 -6.83
C ASP A 396 4.77 -22.54 -7.16
N THR A 397 3.62 -22.60 -6.48
CA THR A 397 2.62 -23.66 -6.67
C THR A 397 2.00 -23.69 -8.08
N LYS A 398 1.92 -22.56 -8.77
CA LYS A 398 1.39 -22.51 -10.15
C LYS A 398 2.39 -23.08 -11.15
N ALA A 399 3.67 -22.81 -10.94
CA ALA A 399 4.75 -23.43 -11.72
C ALA A 399 4.78 -24.95 -11.50
N ILE A 400 4.57 -25.41 -10.26
CA ILE A 400 4.40 -26.85 -9.95
C ILE A 400 3.21 -27.44 -10.73
N GLY A 401 2.08 -26.73 -10.79
CA GLY A 401 0.94 -27.15 -11.61
C GLY A 401 1.29 -27.31 -13.10
N THR A 402 2.08 -26.40 -13.66
CA THR A 402 2.57 -26.53 -15.05
C THR A 402 3.43 -27.77 -15.24
N ILE A 403 4.29 -28.10 -14.26
CA ILE A 403 5.08 -29.35 -14.31
C ILE A 403 4.16 -30.57 -14.24
N ALA A 404 3.16 -30.55 -13.35
CA ALA A 404 2.20 -31.64 -13.18
C ALA A 404 1.40 -31.94 -14.45
N GLU A 405 1.07 -30.92 -15.24
CA GLU A 405 0.38 -31.06 -16.53
C GLU A 405 1.24 -31.72 -17.62
N LEU A 406 2.57 -31.67 -17.49
CA LEU A 406 3.52 -32.17 -18.49
C LEU A 406 4.00 -33.60 -18.23
N ILE A 407 3.90 -34.08 -16.98
CA ILE A 407 4.36 -35.40 -16.58
C ILE A 407 3.21 -36.41 -16.59
N ASP A 408 3.54 -37.68 -16.78
CA ASP A 408 2.56 -38.77 -16.70
C ASP A 408 2.11 -39.04 -15.25
N GLU A 409 0.99 -39.74 -15.10
CA GLU A 409 0.38 -40.02 -13.80
C GLU A 409 1.31 -40.84 -12.88
N GLU A 410 2.12 -41.74 -13.44
CA GLU A 410 3.10 -42.52 -12.67
C GLU A 410 4.17 -41.62 -12.04
N LEU A 411 4.75 -40.70 -12.83
CA LEU A 411 5.74 -39.75 -12.34
C LEU A 411 5.12 -38.75 -11.35
N LEU A 412 3.88 -38.30 -11.60
CA LEU A 412 3.16 -37.41 -10.69
C LEU A 412 2.93 -38.07 -9.32
N ARG A 413 2.50 -39.34 -9.29
CA ARG A 413 2.35 -40.11 -8.03
C ARG A 413 3.67 -40.23 -7.28
N ARG A 414 4.80 -40.47 -7.99
CA ARG A 414 6.14 -40.50 -7.37
C ARG A 414 6.54 -39.15 -6.78
N CYS A 415 6.32 -38.06 -7.51
CA CYS A 415 6.57 -36.70 -7.03
C CYS A 415 5.72 -36.38 -5.79
N ALA A 416 4.43 -36.70 -5.84
CA ALA A 416 3.49 -36.49 -4.75
C ALA A 416 3.88 -37.27 -3.50
N ALA A 417 4.24 -38.55 -3.64
CA ALA A 417 4.72 -39.37 -2.55
C ALA A 417 6.00 -38.79 -1.92
N ARG A 418 6.96 -38.32 -2.72
CA ARG A 418 8.20 -37.68 -2.24
C ARG A 418 7.92 -36.38 -1.48
N ALA A 419 7.01 -35.55 -1.97
CA ALA A 419 6.60 -34.31 -1.28
C ALA A 419 5.98 -34.60 0.11
N GLN A 420 5.27 -35.72 0.26
CA GLN A 420 4.71 -36.16 1.55
C GLN A 420 5.73 -36.79 2.51
N VAL A 421 6.89 -37.25 2.03
CA VAL A 421 7.93 -37.84 2.90
C VAL A 421 8.67 -36.76 3.68
N GLN A 422 9.00 -35.63 3.05
CA GLN A 422 9.63 -34.48 3.71
C GLN A 422 8.95 -33.16 3.32
N PRO A 423 7.72 -32.89 3.83
CA PRO A 423 6.95 -31.70 3.44
C PRO A 423 7.69 -30.39 3.74
N HIS A 424 8.41 -30.32 4.86
CA HIS A 424 9.17 -29.13 5.27
C HIS A 424 10.32 -28.78 4.32
N ARG A 425 10.84 -29.73 3.53
CA ARG A 425 11.86 -29.46 2.51
C ARG A 425 11.26 -29.06 1.16
N THR A 426 9.98 -29.32 0.96
CA THR A 426 9.27 -29.10 -0.30
C THR A 426 7.92 -28.40 -0.06
N PRO A 427 7.90 -27.27 0.67
CA PRO A 427 6.65 -26.72 1.20
C PRO A 427 5.67 -26.27 0.09
N ALA A 428 6.18 -25.76 -1.03
CA ALA A 428 5.34 -25.39 -2.18
C ALA A 428 4.72 -26.63 -2.85
N ALA A 429 5.51 -27.66 -3.12
CA ALA A 429 5.04 -28.92 -3.70
C ALA A 429 3.98 -29.60 -2.82
N PHE A 430 4.22 -29.65 -1.51
CA PHE A 430 3.24 -30.16 -0.55
C PHE A 430 1.95 -29.32 -0.52
N THR A 431 2.07 -27.99 -0.55
CA THR A 431 0.90 -27.09 -0.57
C THR A 431 0.06 -27.31 -1.83
N TRP A 432 0.69 -27.36 -3.00
CA TRP A 432 0.02 -27.64 -4.27
C TRP A 432 -0.69 -29.00 -4.26
N LEU A 433 0.01 -30.03 -3.78
CA LEU A 433 -0.56 -31.38 -3.62
C LEU A 433 -1.80 -31.34 -2.73
N ALA A 434 -1.71 -30.71 -1.56
CA ALA A 434 -2.80 -30.67 -0.61
C ALA A 434 -4.02 -29.90 -1.14
N GLU A 435 -3.82 -28.86 -1.94
CA GLU A 435 -4.90 -28.15 -2.63
C GLU A 435 -5.62 -29.03 -3.67
N GLY A 436 -4.87 -29.85 -4.41
CA GLY A 436 -5.43 -30.75 -5.43
C GLY A 436 -5.97 -32.09 -4.90
N ALA A 437 -5.52 -32.53 -3.71
CA ALA A 437 -5.80 -33.87 -3.18
C ALA A 437 -7.29 -34.15 -2.91
N ALA A 438 -8.12 -33.12 -2.79
CA ALA A 438 -9.56 -33.29 -2.63
C ALA A 438 -10.28 -33.64 -3.94
N THR A 439 -9.74 -33.21 -5.07
CA THR A 439 -10.34 -33.38 -6.39
C THR A 439 -9.69 -34.50 -7.17
N ASP A 440 -8.40 -34.76 -6.93
CA ASP A 440 -7.63 -35.78 -7.64
C ASP A 440 -7.16 -36.88 -6.66
N PRO A 441 -7.80 -38.07 -6.68
CA PRO A 441 -7.40 -39.20 -5.86
C PRO A 441 -5.97 -39.69 -6.12
N ALA A 442 -5.39 -39.46 -7.31
CA ALA A 442 -4.03 -39.90 -7.63
C ALA A 442 -2.98 -39.20 -6.76
N LEU A 443 -3.27 -38.01 -6.24
CA LEU A 443 -2.35 -37.22 -5.42
C LEU A 443 -2.21 -37.71 -3.97
N ARG A 444 -3.15 -38.54 -3.50
CA ARG A 444 -3.23 -38.97 -2.09
C ARG A 444 -2.85 -40.44 -1.84
N ASP A 445 -2.61 -41.25 -2.87
CA ASP A 445 -2.14 -42.66 -2.78
C ASP A 445 -2.88 -43.50 -1.71
N GLY A 446 -4.17 -43.22 -1.49
CA GLY A 446 -5.00 -43.89 -0.47
C GLY A 446 -4.60 -43.67 1.00
N ARG A 447 -3.83 -42.62 1.33
CA ARG A 447 -3.39 -42.33 2.71
C ARG A 447 -3.97 -41.02 3.25
N GLN A 448 -5.30 -40.94 3.37
CA GLN A 448 -6.03 -39.75 3.79
C GLN A 448 -5.63 -39.29 5.21
N ASN A 449 -5.56 -40.21 6.17
CA ASN A 449 -5.16 -39.90 7.56
C ASN A 449 -3.72 -39.34 7.62
N ARG A 450 -2.79 -39.92 6.84
CA ARG A 450 -1.42 -39.41 6.76
C ARG A 450 -1.39 -37.98 6.24
N LEU A 451 -2.11 -37.68 5.16
CA LEU A 451 -2.16 -36.33 4.59
C LEU A 451 -2.75 -35.32 5.59
N LEU A 452 -3.81 -35.69 6.31
CA LEU A 452 -4.40 -34.87 7.36
C LEU A 452 -3.39 -34.54 8.46
N ASN A 453 -2.70 -35.55 8.97
CA ASN A 453 -1.69 -35.36 10.03
C ASN A 453 -0.52 -34.48 9.54
N LEU A 454 -0.07 -34.65 8.30
CA LEU A 454 0.96 -33.80 7.71
C LEU A 454 0.48 -32.36 7.55
N LEU A 455 -0.79 -32.13 7.20
CA LEU A 455 -1.38 -30.79 7.10
C LEU A 455 -1.39 -30.09 8.46
N ILE A 456 -1.80 -30.79 9.52
CA ILE A 456 -1.82 -30.26 10.89
C ILE A 456 -0.39 -29.92 11.35
N GLN A 457 0.58 -30.80 11.09
CA GLN A 457 1.99 -30.54 11.39
C GLN A 457 2.55 -29.34 10.59
N ALA A 458 2.18 -29.20 9.32
CA ALA A 458 2.63 -28.11 8.46
C ALA A 458 2.19 -26.73 8.99
N LEU A 459 1.01 -26.62 9.63
CA LEU A 459 0.53 -25.36 10.21
C LEU A 459 1.49 -24.79 11.27
N ARG A 460 2.15 -25.68 12.03
CA ARG A 460 3.09 -25.32 13.12
C ARG A 460 4.53 -25.11 12.66
N ASN A 461 4.86 -25.54 11.44
CA ASN A 461 6.23 -25.51 10.94
C ASN A 461 6.55 -24.15 10.26
N GLU A 462 7.73 -23.61 10.52
CA GLU A 462 8.17 -22.32 9.96
C GLU A 462 8.39 -22.35 8.45
N ALA A 463 8.79 -23.49 7.88
CA ALA A 463 8.99 -23.64 6.43
C ALA A 463 7.72 -23.35 5.62
N PHE A 464 6.55 -23.49 6.24
CA PHE A 464 5.25 -23.21 5.63
C PHE A 464 4.73 -21.80 5.88
N ALA A 465 5.52 -20.90 6.50
CA ALA A 465 5.08 -19.53 6.75
C ALA A 465 4.51 -18.81 5.52
N PRO A 466 5.10 -18.90 4.30
CA PRO A 466 4.52 -18.27 3.10
C PRO A 466 3.18 -18.87 2.65
N PHE A 467 2.91 -20.13 3.01
CA PHE A 467 1.75 -20.90 2.56
C PHE A 467 0.68 -21.07 3.64
N ARG A 468 0.94 -20.65 4.89
CA ARG A 468 0.10 -20.93 6.05
C ARG A 468 -1.35 -20.51 5.89
N LEU A 469 -1.60 -19.35 5.28
CA LEU A 469 -2.97 -18.88 5.01
C LEU A 469 -3.71 -19.81 4.04
N ARG A 470 -3.02 -20.28 2.98
CA ARG A 470 -3.57 -21.23 2.02
C ARG A 470 -3.81 -22.59 2.65
N LEU A 471 -2.88 -23.08 3.47
CA LEU A 471 -3.04 -24.33 4.21
C LEU A 471 -4.21 -24.26 5.19
N LYS A 472 -4.37 -23.16 5.93
CA LYS A 472 -5.55 -22.95 6.78
C LYS A 472 -6.84 -22.97 5.98
N ALA A 473 -6.85 -22.41 4.76
CA ALA A 473 -8.03 -22.42 3.90
C ALA A 473 -8.48 -23.84 3.50
N LEU A 474 -7.58 -24.82 3.54
CA LEU A 474 -7.94 -26.23 3.30
C LEU A 474 -8.81 -26.82 4.42
N PHE A 475 -8.87 -26.18 5.59
CA PHE A 475 -9.72 -26.57 6.73
C PHE A 475 -11.08 -25.88 6.71
N ASP A 476 -11.30 -24.88 5.84
CA ASP A 476 -12.60 -24.19 5.71
C ASP A 476 -13.65 -25.08 5.02
N SER A 477 -14.93 -24.73 5.15
CA SER A 477 -16.04 -25.42 4.50
C SER A 477 -15.85 -25.46 2.97
N GLY A 478 -15.61 -26.65 2.42
CA GLY A 478 -15.33 -26.88 0.98
C GLY A 478 -13.86 -27.11 0.63
N GLY A 479 -12.95 -26.91 1.59
CA GLY A 479 -11.53 -27.22 1.49
C GLY A 479 -11.24 -28.72 1.44
N THR A 480 -9.94 -29.06 1.35
CA THR A 480 -9.50 -30.46 1.24
C THR A 480 -9.84 -31.28 2.49
N VAL A 481 -9.61 -30.74 3.68
CA VAL A 481 -9.77 -31.48 4.95
C VAL A 481 -11.21 -31.98 5.16
N PRO A 482 -12.26 -31.14 5.06
CA PRO A 482 -13.64 -31.62 5.17
C PRO A 482 -14.01 -32.74 4.20
N LYS A 483 -13.37 -32.81 3.03
CA LYS A 483 -13.61 -33.86 2.02
C LYS A 483 -12.86 -35.15 2.33
N LEU A 484 -11.79 -35.09 3.13
CA LEU A 484 -11.04 -36.25 3.58
C LEU A 484 -11.68 -36.92 4.80
N LEU A 485 -12.29 -36.16 5.71
CA LEU A 485 -12.90 -36.71 6.94
C LEU A 485 -13.90 -37.85 6.66
N PRO A 486 -14.73 -37.79 5.60
CA PRO A 486 -15.61 -38.88 5.25
C PRO A 486 -14.94 -40.18 4.80
N GLU A 487 -13.66 -40.19 4.51
CA GLU A 487 -12.97 -41.39 4.02
C GLU A 487 -12.18 -42.11 5.12
N LEU A 488 -12.19 -41.58 6.35
CA LEU A 488 -11.48 -42.16 7.49
C LEU A 488 -12.19 -43.40 8.04
N THR A 489 -11.42 -44.29 8.65
CA THR A 489 -11.94 -45.33 9.55
C THR A 489 -12.26 -44.76 10.94
N LEU A 490 -13.01 -45.48 11.79
CA LEU A 490 -13.34 -45.01 13.14
C LEU A 490 -12.09 -44.72 14.00
N GLU A 491 -11.07 -45.60 13.91
CA GLU A 491 -9.82 -45.42 14.65
C GLU A 491 -9.02 -44.20 14.15
N GLU A 492 -8.97 -44.00 12.83
CA GLU A 492 -8.36 -42.81 12.24
C GLU A 492 -9.14 -41.54 12.56
N ALA A 493 -10.47 -41.62 12.66
CA ALA A 493 -11.33 -40.52 13.05
C ALA A 493 -11.07 -40.10 14.51
N ARG A 494 -10.87 -41.05 15.44
CA ARG A 494 -10.43 -40.75 16.83
C ARG A 494 -9.12 -39.98 16.85
N GLN A 495 -8.12 -40.47 16.10
CA GLN A 495 -6.82 -39.81 16.02
C GLN A 495 -6.91 -38.41 15.37
N ALA A 496 -7.73 -38.28 14.32
CA ALA A 496 -7.98 -37.03 13.63
C ALA A 496 -8.64 -36.00 14.55
N GLU A 497 -9.61 -36.42 15.36
CA GLU A 497 -10.29 -35.55 16.32
C GLU A 497 -9.30 -34.92 17.31
N VAL A 498 -8.47 -35.74 17.96
CA VAL A 498 -7.43 -35.28 18.89
C VAL A 498 -6.48 -34.30 18.19
N SER A 499 -6.06 -34.63 16.98
CA SER A 499 -5.12 -33.83 16.20
C SER A 499 -5.70 -32.48 15.77
N ILE A 500 -6.98 -32.44 15.38
CA ILE A 500 -7.69 -31.22 14.98
C ILE A 500 -7.93 -30.32 16.21
N ARG A 501 -8.27 -30.89 17.37
CA ARG A 501 -8.42 -30.13 18.63
C ARG A 501 -7.16 -29.34 18.95
N HIS A 502 -6.00 -29.98 18.82
CA HIS A 502 -4.69 -29.38 19.13
C HIS A 502 -4.02 -28.68 17.94
N ALA A 503 -4.70 -28.58 16.79
CA ALA A 503 -4.16 -27.91 15.62
C ALA A 503 -4.09 -26.38 15.84
N ALA A 504 -3.11 -25.74 15.20
CA ALA A 504 -2.92 -24.28 15.19
C ALA A 504 -3.95 -23.58 14.27
N LEU A 505 -5.23 -23.81 14.55
CA LEU A 505 -6.40 -23.30 13.85
C LEU A 505 -7.20 -22.34 14.75
N GLU A 506 -7.96 -21.46 14.13
CA GLU A 506 -8.97 -20.67 14.83
C GLU A 506 -10.22 -21.50 15.12
N ASP A 507 -10.94 -21.19 16.19
CA ASP A 507 -12.11 -21.95 16.64
C ASP A 507 -13.18 -22.06 15.56
N TYR A 508 -13.43 -20.98 14.82
CA TYR A 508 -14.40 -20.97 13.70
C TYR A 508 -14.05 -21.95 12.55
N ARG A 509 -12.79 -22.39 12.42
CA ARG A 509 -12.37 -23.43 11.46
C ARG A 509 -12.38 -24.81 12.10
N ARG A 510 -12.04 -24.89 13.38
CA ARG A 510 -11.93 -26.14 14.14
C ARG A 510 -13.31 -26.73 14.43
N GLU A 511 -14.21 -25.95 14.99
CA GLU A 511 -15.52 -26.44 15.45
C GLU A 511 -16.32 -27.12 14.32
N PRO A 512 -16.46 -26.53 13.12
CA PRO A 512 -17.21 -27.20 12.04
C PRO A 512 -16.62 -28.56 11.62
N LEU A 513 -15.30 -28.75 11.73
CA LEU A 513 -14.64 -30.01 11.41
C LEU A 513 -14.90 -31.08 12.46
N LEU A 514 -14.86 -30.70 13.75
CA LEU A 514 -15.21 -31.60 14.85
C LEU A 514 -16.67 -32.01 14.76
N THR A 515 -17.58 -31.06 14.54
CA THR A 515 -19.00 -31.35 14.30
C THR A 515 -19.19 -32.30 13.12
N ALA A 516 -18.48 -32.09 12.01
CA ALA A 516 -18.55 -32.98 10.85
C ALA A 516 -18.04 -34.40 11.14
N LEU A 517 -16.98 -34.53 11.96
CA LEU A 517 -16.48 -35.82 12.44
C LEU A 517 -17.51 -36.52 13.32
N HIS A 518 -18.05 -35.85 14.34
CA HIS A 518 -19.04 -36.44 15.26
C HIS A 518 -20.34 -36.82 14.57
N LEU A 519 -20.78 -36.04 13.58
CA LEU A 519 -21.97 -36.38 12.79
C LEU A 519 -21.78 -37.67 11.99
N LYS A 520 -20.56 -37.90 11.48
CA LYS A 520 -20.25 -39.09 10.67
C LYS A 520 -19.89 -40.31 11.51
N PHE A 521 -19.19 -40.10 12.62
CA PHE A 521 -18.74 -41.15 13.54
C PHE A 521 -19.31 -40.87 14.94
N PRO A 522 -20.61 -41.16 15.19
CA PRO A 522 -21.24 -40.92 16.48
C PRO A 522 -20.54 -41.65 17.64
N ASP A 523 -19.95 -42.82 17.36
CA ASP A 523 -19.23 -43.65 18.33
C ASP A 523 -17.96 -42.98 18.90
N LEU A 524 -17.47 -41.87 18.31
CA LEU A 524 -16.38 -41.08 18.88
C LEU A 524 -16.76 -40.44 20.22
N LEU A 525 -18.04 -40.15 20.42
CA LEU A 525 -18.58 -39.56 21.64
C LEU A 525 -18.78 -40.62 22.74
N ALA A 526 -18.78 -41.91 22.39
CA ALA A 526 -19.06 -43.01 23.30
C ALA A 526 -17.84 -43.45 24.13
N ASP A 527 -16.62 -42.98 23.82
CA ASP A 527 -15.39 -43.31 24.57
C ASP A 527 -14.86 -42.10 25.40
N GLN A 528 -15.67 -41.06 25.61
CA GLN A 528 -15.31 -39.92 26.47
C GLN A 528 -15.72 -40.11 27.95
N ASP A 529 -15.95 -41.36 28.36
CA ASP A 529 -16.14 -41.77 29.77
C ASP A 529 -14.80 -41.55 30.51
N ASP A 530 -14.64 -40.63 31.47
CA ASP A 530 -15.11 -40.81 32.85
C ASP A 530 -15.20 -39.51 33.70
N ASP A 531 -14.98 -38.29 33.19
CA ASP A 531 -14.83 -37.09 34.07
C ASP A 531 -15.84 -35.94 33.86
N ASP A 532 -16.81 -36.05 32.95
CA ASP A 532 -17.60 -34.88 32.50
C ASP A 532 -19.13 -35.10 32.42
N ASP A 533 -19.68 -36.05 33.19
CA ASP A 533 -21.13 -36.30 33.25
C ASP A 533 -21.90 -35.10 33.86
N LEU A 534 -22.90 -34.59 33.11
CA LEU A 534 -23.82 -33.55 33.57
C LEU A 534 -25.05 -34.19 34.22
N TYR A 535 -25.12 -34.18 35.55
CA TYR A 535 -26.27 -34.72 36.26
C TYR A 535 -27.45 -33.74 36.24
N ALA A 536 -28.63 -34.15 35.77
CA ALA A 536 -29.82 -33.30 35.74
C ALA A 536 -31.12 -34.07 35.97
N LEU A 537 -32.22 -33.38 36.30
CA LEU A 537 -33.51 -34.03 36.46
C LEU A 537 -34.10 -34.47 35.10
N PRO A 538 -34.83 -35.59 35.03
CA PRO A 538 -35.48 -36.04 33.79
C PRO A 538 -36.36 -34.98 33.13
N ALA A 539 -37.05 -34.16 33.94
CA ALA A 539 -37.89 -33.05 33.45
C ALA A 539 -37.05 -31.96 32.76
N SER A 540 -35.89 -31.61 33.32
CA SER A 540 -34.99 -30.61 32.76
C SER A 540 -34.32 -31.10 31.47
N ILE A 541 -33.88 -32.37 31.44
CA ILE A 541 -33.36 -33.00 30.23
C ILE A 541 -34.41 -32.95 29.11
N ALA A 542 -35.68 -33.26 29.42
CA ALA A 542 -36.77 -33.18 28.44
C ALA A 542 -37.00 -31.74 27.95
N ALA A 543 -37.00 -30.75 28.85
CA ALA A 543 -37.16 -29.33 28.49
C ALA A 543 -36.00 -28.82 27.60
N LYS A 544 -34.75 -29.20 27.91
CA LYS A 544 -33.57 -28.82 27.13
C LYS A 544 -33.56 -29.49 25.75
N ARG A 545 -34.01 -30.74 25.65
CA ARG A 545 -34.21 -31.42 24.34
C ARG A 545 -35.24 -30.70 23.48
N GLU A 546 -36.35 -30.26 24.06
CA GLU A 546 -37.36 -29.52 23.32
C GLU A 546 -36.83 -28.16 22.87
N ARG A 547 -36.11 -27.45 23.73
CA ARG A 547 -35.45 -26.19 23.36
C ARG A 547 -34.45 -26.36 22.21
N LEU A 548 -33.66 -27.45 22.22
CA LEU A 548 -32.74 -27.76 21.12
C LEU A 548 -33.50 -28.00 19.81
N ARG A 549 -34.64 -28.71 19.84
CA ARG A 549 -35.49 -28.90 18.66
C ARG A 549 -36.01 -27.59 18.13
N GLU A 550 -36.55 -26.71 18.98
CA GLU A 550 -37.01 -25.38 18.56
C GLU A 550 -35.90 -24.56 17.88
N LEU A 551 -34.69 -24.58 18.44
CA LEU A 551 -33.53 -23.88 17.88
C LEU A 551 -33.18 -24.39 16.47
N VAL A 552 -33.11 -25.71 16.30
CA VAL A 552 -32.67 -26.37 15.06
C VAL A 552 -33.75 -26.35 13.99
N GLU A 553 -35.01 -26.62 14.36
CA GLU A 553 -36.11 -26.80 13.40
C GLU A 553 -36.83 -25.49 13.07
N GLN A 554 -36.80 -24.49 13.96
CA GLN A 554 -37.54 -23.24 13.78
C GLN A 554 -36.64 -22.01 13.71
N GLU A 555 -35.86 -21.72 14.76
CA GLU A 555 -35.14 -20.43 14.86
C GLU A 555 -33.97 -20.29 13.90
N LEU A 556 -33.12 -21.32 13.76
CA LEU A 556 -31.97 -21.32 12.84
C LEU A 556 -32.42 -21.22 11.36
N PRO A 557 -33.40 -22.01 10.88
CA PRO A 557 -33.95 -21.86 9.53
C PRO A 557 -34.57 -20.47 9.28
N ALA A 558 -35.32 -19.93 10.25
CA ALA A 558 -35.90 -18.60 10.13
C ALA A 558 -34.83 -17.50 10.04
N ASN A 559 -33.79 -17.58 10.88
CA ASN A 559 -32.67 -16.65 10.84
C ASN A 559 -31.85 -16.75 9.54
N ARG A 560 -31.71 -17.96 8.96
CA ARG A 560 -31.06 -18.15 7.66
C ARG A 560 -31.81 -17.46 6.52
N LYS A 561 -33.15 -17.55 6.51
CA LYS A 561 -34.00 -16.80 5.57
C LYS A 561 -33.81 -15.29 5.71
N ALA A 562 -33.77 -14.79 6.93
CA ALA A 562 -33.54 -13.36 7.19
C ALA A 562 -32.15 -12.88 6.68
N ILE A 563 -31.11 -13.72 6.77
CA ILE A 563 -29.79 -13.42 6.19
C ILE A 563 -29.86 -13.37 4.66
N GLU A 564 -30.57 -14.30 4.03
CA GLU A 564 -30.74 -14.35 2.57
C GLU A 564 -31.52 -13.12 2.05
N GLU A 565 -32.60 -12.73 2.74
CA GLU A 565 -33.38 -11.53 2.44
C GLU A 565 -32.53 -10.26 2.60
N ALA A 566 -31.79 -10.12 3.71
CA ALA A 566 -30.90 -8.99 3.94
C ALA A 566 -29.77 -8.90 2.90
N ARG A 567 -29.30 -10.05 2.38
CA ARG A 567 -28.27 -10.12 1.32
C ARG A 567 -28.80 -9.69 -0.05
N ALA A 568 -30.10 -9.86 -0.32
CA ALA A 568 -30.72 -9.46 -1.58
C ALA A 568 -30.92 -7.93 -1.70
N LEU A 569 -30.83 -7.19 -0.59
CA LEU A 569 -31.06 -5.74 -0.52
C LEU A 569 -29.85 -4.86 -0.91
N GLY A 570 -28.72 -5.44 -1.32
CA GLY A 570 -27.58 -4.67 -1.88
C GLY A 570 -26.39 -4.47 -0.94
N ASP A 571 -25.78 -3.28 -0.96
CA ASP A 571 -24.41 -3.01 -0.44
C ASP A 571 -24.17 -3.49 1.01
N LEU A 572 -23.43 -4.61 1.11
CA LEU A 572 -23.22 -5.38 2.34
C LEU A 572 -22.36 -4.66 3.39
N ARG A 573 -21.67 -3.58 3.02
CA ARG A 573 -20.79 -2.86 3.95
C ARG A 573 -21.55 -1.96 4.92
N GLU A 574 -22.71 -1.45 4.52
CA GLU A 574 -23.54 -0.54 5.33
C GLU A 574 -24.83 -1.18 5.88
N ASN A 575 -25.20 -2.39 5.42
CA ASN A 575 -26.44 -3.02 5.85
C ASN A 575 -26.40 -3.50 7.32
N PHE A 576 -27.08 -2.76 8.20
CA PHE A 576 -27.22 -3.05 9.64
C PHE A 576 -28.00 -4.34 9.91
N GLU A 577 -29.03 -4.63 9.11
CA GLU A 577 -29.86 -5.83 9.24
C GLU A 577 -29.05 -7.09 8.94
N TYR A 578 -28.18 -7.05 7.94
CA TYR A 578 -27.26 -8.16 7.64
C TYR A 578 -26.29 -8.44 8.80
N LYS A 579 -25.72 -7.39 9.41
CA LYS A 579 -24.80 -7.54 10.56
C LYS A 579 -25.52 -8.11 11.79
N SER A 580 -26.73 -7.61 12.09
CA SER A 580 -27.55 -8.10 13.20
C SER A 580 -28.01 -9.55 13.00
N ALA A 581 -28.47 -9.90 11.80
CA ALA A 581 -28.92 -11.25 11.46
C ALA A 581 -27.76 -12.27 11.57
N ARG A 582 -26.56 -11.89 11.14
CA ARG A 582 -25.35 -12.71 11.27
C ARG A 582 -24.92 -12.90 12.73
N GLN A 583 -24.91 -11.85 13.55
CA GLN A 583 -24.61 -11.97 14.98
C GLN A 583 -25.61 -12.89 15.69
N ARG A 584 -26.90 -12.76 15.34
CA ARG A 584 -27.95 -13.66 15.86
C ARG A 584 -27.72 -15.11 15.42
N HIS A 585 -27.26 -15.33 14.19
CA HIS A 585 -26.90 -16.68 13.70
C HIS A 585 -25.78 -17.30 14.52
N GLU A 586 -24.71 -16.53 14.76
CA GLU A 586 -23.56 -16.96 15.56
C GLU A 586 -24.01 -17.31 16.99
N TYR A 587 -24.86 -16.48 17.60
CA TYR A 587 -25.44 -16.76 18.92
C TYR A 587 -26.31 -18.03 18.97
N LEU A 588 -27.27 -18.17 18.05
CA LEU A 588 -28.17 -19.33 18.02
C LEU A 588 -27.42 -20.63 17.75
N THR A 589 -26.40 -20.58 16.90
CA THR A 589 -25.55 -21.73 16.59
C THR A 589 -24.72 -22.13 17.80
N SER A 590 -24.10 -21.16 18.48
CA SER A 590 -23.36 -21.41 19.72
C SER A 590 -24.25 -22.07 20.79
N LEU A 591 -25.45 -21.53 20.98
CA LEU A 591 -26.41 -22.04 21.97
C LEU A 591 -26.88 -23.46 21.63
N ALA A 592 -27.14 -23.75 20.35
CA ALA A 592 -27.53 -25.09 19.92
C ALA A 592 -26.40 -26.10 20.13
N THR A 593 -25.15 -25.74 19.82
CA THR A 593 -23.97 -26.58 20.04
C THR A 593 -23.75 -26.87 21.52
N GLU A 594 -23.82 -25.85 22.37
CA GLU A 594 -23.68 -25.99 23.82
C GLU A 594 -24.77 -26.90 24.39
N LEU A 595 -26.04 -26.64 24.07
CA LEU A 595 -27.16 -27.50 24.50
C LEU A 595 -27.03 -28.94 24.01
N GLN A 596 -26.54 -29.13 22.78
CA GLN A 596 -26.32 -30.46 22.22
C GLN A 596 -25.20 -31.20 22.96
N GLN A 597 -24.09 -30.51 23.25
CA GLN A 597 -22.97 -31.08 24.01
C GLN A 597 -23.40 -31.44 25.44
N ASP A 598 -24.11 -30.55 26.12
CA ASP A 598 -24.61 -30.78 27.47
C ASP A 598 -25.61 -31.95 27.51
N LEU A 599 -26.52 -32.05 26.52
CA LEU A 599 -27.49 -33.14 26.43
C LEU A 599 -26.84 -34.50 26.11
N GLN A 600 -25.68 -34.51 25.46
CA GLN A 600 -24.93 -35.73 25.17
C GLN A 600 -24.25 -36.29 26.41
N ARG A 601 -23.74 -35.41 27.28
CA ARG A 601 -23.15 -35.76 28.59
C ARG A 601 -24.19 -35.83 29.72
N SER A 602 -25.47 -35.57 29.46
CA SER A 602 -26.47 -35.46 30.53
C SER A 602 -26.93 -36.81 31.05
N THR A 603 -26.76 -37.04 32.35
CA THR A 603 -27.21 -38.26 33.06
C THR A 603 -28.40 -37.92 33.97
N PRO A 604 -29.52 -38.67 33.89
CA PRO A 604 -30.69 -38.41 34.72
C PRO A 604 -30.42 -38.76 36.19
N ILE A 605 -30.73 -37.84 37.10
CA ILE A 605 -30.68 -38.08 38.55
C ILE A 605 -31.89 -38.91 38.98
N ASP A 606 -31.65 -40.04 39.65
CA ASP A 606 -32.68 -40.84 40.32
C ASP A 606 -32.82 -40.42 41.79
N LEU A 607 -33.84 -39.60 42.08
CA LEU A 607 -34.11 -39.08 43.43
C LEU A 607 -34.61 -40.18 44.40
N ALA A 608 -35.15 -41.29 43.90
CA ALA A 608 -35.74 -42.34 44.74
C ALA A 608 -34.71 -43.38 45.20
N ALA A 609 -33.58 -43.50 44.51
CA ALA A 609 -32.53 -44.47 44.78
C ALA A 609 -31.32 -43.91 45.55
N ALA A 610 -31.34 -42.63 45.91
CA ALA A 610 -30.20 -41.99 46.57
C ALA A 610 -30.04 -42.46 48.01
N ALA A 611 -28.90 -43.08 48.33
CA ALA A 611 -28.57 -43.48 49.70
C ALA A 611 -28.23 -42.24 50.55
N CYS A 612 -28.67 -42.23 51.81
CA CYS A 612 -28.46 -41.14 52.76
C CYS A 612 -27.27 -41.37 53.72
N ASP A 613 -26.39 -42.31 53.39
CA ASP A 613 -25.18 -42.60 54.16
C ASP A 613 -24.12 -41.50 53.99
N LYS A 614 -23.99 -40.98 52.76
CA LYS A 614 -23.10 -39.87 52.40
C LYS A 614 -23.85 -38.89 51.51
N LEU A 615 -23.45 -37.62 51.54
CA LEU A 615 -24.10 -36.61 50.72
C LEU A 615 -23.70 -36.82 49.25
N ARG A 616 -24.69 -37.00 48.37
CA ARG A 616 -24.51 -37.26 46.94
C ARG A 616 -25.36 -36.30 46.12
N ILE A 617 -25.11 -36.24 44.82
CA ILE A 617 -25.97 -35.53 43.87
C ILE A 617 -27.38 -36.14 43.94
N GLY A 618 -28.40 -35.31 44.13
CA GLY A 618 -29.78 -35.74 44.37
C GLY A 618 -30.23 -35.75 45.84
N ASN A 619 -29.33 -35.50 46.80
CA ASN A 619 -29.66 -35.44 48.23
C ASN A 619 -29.92 -34.01 48.73
N GLN A 620 -30.57 -33.92 49.88
CA GLN A 620 -30.79 -32.69 50.65
C GLN A 620 -29.94 -32.71 51.92
N ALA A 621 -29.16 -31.65 52.13
CA ALA A 621 -28.36 -31.43 53.34
C ALA A 621 -29.11 -30.50 54.30
N ILE A 622 -29.21 -30.91 55.57
CA ILE A 622 -29.68 -30.06 56.66
C ILE A 622 -28.45 -29.59 57.44
N LEU A 623 -28.16 -28.29 57.35
CA LEU A 623 -27.05 -27.61 57.99
C LEU A 623 -27.56 -26.80 59.19
N GLU A 624 -26.78 -26.75 60.27
CA GLU A 624 -27.09 -25.92 61.45
C GLU A 624 -25.85 -25.13 61.88
N SER A 625 -26.00 -23.83 62.13
CA SER A 625 -24.92 -22.98 62.63
C SER A 625 -24.77 -23.08 64.16
N GLU A 626 -23.64 -22.62 64.68
CA GLU A 626 -23.45 -22.45 66.14
C GLU A 626 -24.48 -21.49 66.78
N SER A 627 -25.09 -20.61 66.00
CA SER A 627 -26.14 -19.69 66.43
C SER A 627 -27.56 -20.31 66.42
N GLY A 628 -27.69 -21.57 65.99
CA GLY A 628 -28.96 -22.29 65.88
C GLY A 628 -29.76 -21.99 64.60
N GLU A 629 -29.15 -21.37 63.60
CA GLU A 629 -29.76 -21.15 62.29
C GLU A 629 -29.71 -22.45 61.47
N GLN A 630 -30.87 -22.96 61.08
CA GLN A 630 -30.96 -24.12 60.19
C GLN A 630 -31.11 -23.71 58.73
N ARG A 631 -30.34 -24.35 57.86
CA ARG A 631 -30.41 -24.19 56.40
C ARG A 631 -30.54 -25.52 55.72
N THR A 632 -31.38 -25.55 54.69
CA THR A 632 -31.61 -26.75 53.91
C THR A 632 -31.14 -26.52 52.48
N LEU A 633 -30.22 -27.37 52.00
CA LEU A 633 -29.61 -27.25 50.67
C LEU A 633 -29.79 -28.54 49.87
N ALA A 634 -30.42 -28.46 48.70
CA ALA A 634 -30.53 -29.54 47.75
C ALA A 634 -29.36 -29.46 46.75
N ILE A 635 -28.62 -30.55 46.58
CA ILE A 635 -27.51 -30.62 45.62
C ILE A 635 -28.01 -31.27 44.33
N LEU A 636 -28.16 -30.47 43.28
CA LEU A 636 -28.62 -30.91 41.96
C LEU A 636 -27.67 -30.42 40.86
N GLY A 637 -28.06 -30.60 39.60
CA GLY A 637 -27.30 -30.14 38.45
C GLY A 637 -27.25 -28.64 38.27
N PRO A 638 -26.35 -28.13 37.41
CA PRO A 638 -26.30 -26.72 37.05
C PRO A 638 -27.61 -26.22 36.42
N TRP A 639 -28.38 -27.10 35.78
CA TRP A 639 -29.68 -26.74 35.17
C TRP A 639 -30.81 -26.51 36.17
N GLU A 640 -30.73 -27.11 37.36
CA GLU A 640 -31.72 -26.97 38.43
C GLU A 640 -31.34 -25.93 39.48
N SER A 641 -30.12 -25.38 39.41
CA SER A 641 -29.58 -24.43 40.38
C SER A 641 -30.52 -23.22 40.56
N ALA A 642 -31.02 -23.06 41.77
CA ALA A 642 -31.87 -21.96 42.22
C ALA A 642 -31.49 -21.64 43.66
N PRO A 643 -30.40 -20.87 43.90
CA PRO A 643 -29.85 -20.62 45.23
C PRO A 643 -30.88 -19.99 46.19
N GLU A 644 -31.75 -19.12 45.66
CA GLU A 644 -32.89 -18.52 46.38
C GLU A 644 -33.93 -19.54 46.88
N ARG A 645 -33.98 -20.74 46.28
CA ARG A 645 -34.83 -21.87 46.70
C ARG A 645 -34.06 -22.93 47.48
N GLY A 646 -32.80 -22.67 47.82
CA GLY A 646 -31.91 -23.64 48.46
C GLY A 646 -31.47 -24.78 47.55
N ILE A 647 -31.57 -24.64 46.22
CA ILE A 647 -31.06 -25.63 45.26
C ILE A 647 -29.72 -25.12 44.72
N ILE A 648 -28.65 -25.86 44.98
CA ILE A 648 -27.29 -25.50 44.56
C ILE A 648 -26.74 -26.52 43.57
N SER A 649 -25.98 -26.04 42.59
CA SER A 649 -25.25 -26.92 41.65
C SER A 649 -24.19 -27.74 42.40
N TYR A 650 -24.01 -29.00 42.03
CA TYR A 650 -22.90 -29.83 42.48
C TYR A 650 -21.53 -29.23 42.13
N GLU A 651 -21.47 -28.35 41.13
CA GLU A 651 -20.26 -27.61 40.73
C GLU A 651 -19.94 -26.42 41.65
N SER A 652 -20.84 -26.06 42.57
CA SER A 652 -20.59 -24.95 43.50
C SER A 652 -19.54 -25.30 44.54
N ASP A 653 -18.70 -24.34 44.92
CA ASP A 653 -17.66 -24.50 45.96
C ASP A 653 -18.21 -25.07 47.27
N LEU A 654 -19.47 -24.74 47.59
CA LEU A 654 -20.17 -25.23 48.77
C LEU A 654 -20.56 -26.70 48.63
N ALA A 655 -21.14 -27.09 47.48
CA ALA A 655 -21.50 -28.47 47.22
C ALA A 655 -20.26 -29.37 47.15
N LEU A 656 -19.17 -28.91 46.51
CA LEU A 656 -17.92 -29.66 46.39
C LEU A 656 -17.28 -30.00 47.76
N LYS A 657 -17.43 -29.11 48.75
CA LYS A 657 -16.95 -29.34 50.13
C LYS A 657 -17.80 -30.34 50.91
N LEU A 658 -19.09 -30.43 50.57
CA LEU A 658 -20.07 -31.25 51.29
C LEU A 658 -20.30 -32.61 50.62
N LEU A 659 -20.04 -32.73 49.31
CA LEU A 659 -20.19 -33.97 48.56
C LEU A 659 -19.27 -35.06 49.13
N GLY A 660 -19.84 -36.23 49.41
CA GLY A 660 -19.16 -37.36 50.03
C GLY A 660 -19.04 -37.28 51.57
N SER A 661 -19.46 -36.17 52.19
CA SER A 661 -19.44 -36.02 53.65
C SER A 661 -20.55 -36.82 54.34
N GLU A 662 -20.29 -37.22 55.58
CA GLU A 662 -21.22 -37.89 56.48
C GLU A 662 -21.81 -36.86 57.48
N PRO A 663 -22.97 -37.14 58.11
CA PRO A 663 -23.50 -36.29 59.18
C PRO A 663 -22.45 -36.04 60.27
N GLY A 664 -22.28 -34.78 60.67
CA GLY A 664 -21.25 -34.29 61.58
C GLY A 664 -20.12 -33.50 60.92
N ALA A 665 -20.07 -33.43 59.59
CA ALA A 665 -19.09 -32.60 58.87
C ALA A 665 -19.37 -31.10 59.00
N GLU A 666 -18.32 -30.28 59.09
CA GLU A 666 -18.41 -28.82 59.21
C GLU A 666 -18.07 -28.13 57.88
N VAL A 667 -18.78 -27.06 57.56
CA VAL A 667 -18.55 -26.22 56.38
C VAL A 667 -18.69 -24.75 56.74
N GLU A 668 -17.78 -23.91 56.22
CA GLU A 668 -17.83 -22.46 56.43
C GLU A 668 -18.67 -21.78 55.34
N MET A 669 -19.67 -21.00 55.75
CA MET A 669 -20.54 -20.22 54.86
C MET A 669 -20.69 -18.80 55.41
N ASN A 670 -20.36 -17.80 54.60
CA ASN A 670 -20.48 -16.38 54.96
C ASN A 670 -19.78 -15.98 56.29
N GLY A 671 -18.70 -16.68 56.66
CA GLY A 671 -17.95 -16.44 57.90
C GLY A 671 -18.54 -17.09 59.15
N GLU A 672 -19.55 -17.95 59.01
CA GLU A 672 -20.10 -18.80 60.08
C GLU A 672 -19.90 -20.28 59.74
N THR A 673 -19.61 -21.09 60.76
CA THR A 673 -19.46 -22.55 60.64
C THR A 673 -20.82 -23.22 60.77
N PHE A 674 -21.15 -24.07 59.80
CA PHE A 674 -22.35 -24.89 59.77
C PHE A 674 -21.98 -26.37 59.86
N THR A 675 -22.69 -27.13 60.68
CA THR A 675 -22.53 -28.59 60.80
C THR A 675 -23.64 -29.31 60.04
N LEU A 676 -23.29 -30.35 59.27
CA LEU A 676 -24.23 -31.22 58.58
C LEU A 676 -24.93 -32.15 59.58
N GLN A 677 -26.18 -31.83 59.93
CA GLN A 677 -26.96 -32.59 60.91
C GLN A 677 -27.57 -33.87 60.32
N ALA A 678 -28.10 -33.77 59.10
CA ALA A 678 -28.80 -34.88 58.45
C ALA A 678 -28.72 -34.79 56.93
N ILE A 679 -28.87 -35.96 56.30
CA ILE A 679 -28.97 -36.13 54.85
C ILE A 679 -30.31 -36.77 54.56
N GLU A 680 -31.13 -36.13 53.74
CA GLU A 680 -32.45 -36.61 53.36
C GLU A 680 -32.52 -36.85 51.85
N THR A 681 -33.36 -37.79 51.43
CA THR A 681 -33.70 -37.93 50.01
C THR A 681 -34.60 -36.77 49.60
N LEU A 682 -34.40 -36.25 48.40
CA LEU A 682 -35.30 -35.25 47.83
C LEU A 682 -36.64 -35.94 47.51
N ALA A 683 -37.57 -35.95 48.46
CA ALA A 683 -38.93 -36.39 48.18
C ALA A 683 -39.47 -35.52 47.05
N SER A 684 -40.00 -36.14 45.98
CA SER A 684 -40.51 -35.47 44.79
C SER A 684 -41.22 -34.17 45.18
N ALA A 685 -40.53 -33.04 44.99
CA ALA A 685 -41.09 -31.75 45.32
C ALA A 685 -42.37 -31.64 44.51
N SER A 686 -43.51 -31.62 45.20
CA SER A 686 -44.77 -31.22 44.61
C SER A 686 -44.54 -29.88 43.89
N PRO A 687 -45.14 -29.67 42.71
CA PRO A 687 -45.03 -28.41 42.02
C PRO A 687 -45.59 -27.32 42.94
N ALA A 688 -44.75 -26.40 43.39
CA ALA A 688 -45.20 -25.20 44.07
C ALA A 688 -45.87 -24.26 43.03
N PRO A 689 -46.86 -23.45 43.45
CA PRO A 689 -47.90 -22.89 42.59
C PRO A 689 -47.39 -21.77 41.68
N GLU A 690 -48.20 -21.47 40.66
CA GLU A 690 -48.05 -20.47 39.59
C GLU A 690 -47.27 -19.18 39.91
#